data_AF-A0A6G1QA42-F1
#
_entry.id   AF-A0A6G1QA42-F1
#
_cell.length_a   1.000
_cell.length_b   1.000
_cell.length_c   1.000
_cell.angle_alpha   90.00
_cell.angle_beta   90.00
_cell.angle_gamma   90.00
#
_symmetry.space_group_name_H-M   'P 1'
#
loop_
_entity.id
_entity.type
_entity.pdbx_description
1 polymer ?
#
loop_
_entity_poly.entity_id
_entity_poly.type
_entity_poly.pdbx_seq_one_letter_code
_entity_poly.pdbx_strand_id
1 'polypeptide(L)'
;MAGLELLSDQGYRLDGRKPTELRKVQARMGVFAQADGSAYLEQGNTKALAVVYGPHEILQSDGGNYSVCVNAATLAVIDAGIPMRDYVCACTVGFVDDTPLADLCYAEESGGVSSLALALLPRGGQIALLQMDARLHQDHLETLIESAMTACKGSSVSRPQDCVKTHNNMGLLSDPNRRQALISLLTRLNAPICVVCYLAGMAWFMGLAFEPFTLRTYMSENAMGSTMVEERFPAGERALATGREFAAHKKKVDGMPVDWLVKTMQARGLEVFTQSFSRTLPFPDENRERYLVKGTNVYGILRAPRAPRTEALVLSAPCSPGDNNNQAVGLLLGLAQYFRNQIYWAKDIIFLVNEHDLIGMQAWLEGYHHTNTTGMDWSPLQGRGGSIQAALSLELSSDVITSLDLVLEGLNGQLPNLDLANLFYAFCQKIGVLCTIQGKLQRNDWDTVSGYSHAVQTMMLMVMKQASGRPWGDHGLFLRYHIEAATIKGINSFRQYKTDATTVGRLLEGMYRKLNNLLERLHQSYFFYLMPSLSHFVSIGYYMPAFGLLAVILLLRALDLWVQLVTPPPRSEDGIAEVDQQSSPGVLSVLTPLVISHLTGVALYMLPVCFQEMAVEHFPVSDTEAVVLTAIAIYTAGLALPHNTHRFLSDEGTEQGWRVLKLVAVLYLAVLLGCTALINFSLGFILALTLVPVAAFVTPHVPKVPSAFILVVLSPACTLLFSVFFFQELQEMPVSLQDGWLLYLSVISQGILDHSLYGSLVYPLIALLVYPCWLIFWNILFWK
;
A
#
# COMPACT_ATOMS: atom_id res chain seq x y z
N MET A 1 59.27 3.08 -49.78
CA MET A 1 59.24 2.83 -48.32
C MET A 1 58.89 1.36 -48.16
N ALA A 2 59.68 0.58 -47.41
CA ALA A 2 59.49 -0.86 -47.28
C ALA A 2 58.08 -1.16 -46.74
N GLY A 3 57.19 -1.62 -47.61
CA GLY A 3 55.84 -2.04 -47.23
C GLY A 3 55.91 -3.39 -46.53
N LEU A 4 55.12 -3.57 -45.48
CA LEU A 4 54.98 -4.87 -44.83
C LEU A 4 54.44 -5.89 -45.86
N GLU A 5 55.11 -7.02 -45.99
CA GLU A 5 54.66 -8.15 -46.81
C GLU A 5 53.50 -8.86 -46.07
N LEU A 6 52.25 -8.59 -46.49
CA LEU A 6 51.04 -9.04 -45.80
C LEU A 6 50.80 -10.56 -45.95
N LEU A 7 51.27 -11.14 -47.05
CA LEU A 7 51.17 -12.55 -47.37
C LEU A 7 52.53 -13.03 -47.90
N SER A 8 53.10 -14.03 -47.25
CA SER A 8 54.36 -14.63 -47.73
C SER A 8 54.13 -15.47 -48.99
N ASP A 9 55.17 -15.63 -49.82
CA ASP A 9 55.19 -16.53 -50.99
C ASP A 9 54.80 -17.99 -50.67
N GLN A 10 54.84 -18.39 -49.38
CA GLN A 10 54.44 -19.71 -48.90
C GLN A 10 52.96 -19.79 -48.48
N GLY A 11 52.19 -18.71 -48.65
CA GLY A 11 50.75 -18.66 -48.36
C GLY A 11 50.41 -18.45 -46.88
N TYR A 12 51.33 -17.93 -46.07
CA TYR A 12 51.09 -17.60 -44.66
C TYR A 12 51.00 -16.09 -44.44
N ARG A 13 50.07 -15.67 -43.58
CA ARG A 13 49.92 -14.30 -43.07
C ARG A 13 51.03 -13.94 -42.08
N LEU A 14 51.18 -12.65 -41.76
CA LEU A 14 52.17 -12.11 -40.82
C LEU A 14 52.22 -12.79 -39.44
N ASP A 15 51.09 -13.33 -38.98
CA ASP A 15 50.96 -14.02 -37.69
C ASP A 15 51.04 -15.56 -37.79
N GLY A 16 51.42 -16.08 -38.97
CA GLY A 16 51.63 -17.50 -39.24
C GLY A 16 50.36 -18.29 -39.59
N ARG A 17 49.20 -17.64 -39.69
CA ARG A 17 47.93 -18.28 -40.10
C ARG A 17 47.81 -18.43 -41.61
N LYS A 18 46.99 -19.38 -42.06
CA LYS A 18 46.58 -19.51 -43.47
C LYS A 18 45.49 -18.49 -43.85
N PRO A 19 45.24 -18.22 -45.14
CA PRO A 19 44.26 -17.21 -45.57
C PRO A 19 42.81 -17.48 -45.11
N THR A 20 42.46 -18.76 -44.95
CA THR A 20 41.12 -19.20 -44.52
C THR A 20 40.98 -19.41 -43.01
N GLU A 21 42.03 -19.14 -42.22
CA GLU A 21 42.12 -19.48 -40.81
C GLU A 21 41.84 -18.28 -39.90
N LEU A 22 40.84 -18.41 -39.01
CA LEU A 22 40.42 -17.35 -38.09
C LEU A 22 41.39 -17.17 -36.91
N ARG A 23 41.36 -15.98 -36.29
CA ARG A 23 42.05 -15.71 -35.02
C ARG A 23 41.44 -16.57 -33.90
N LYS A 24 42.21 -16.80 -32.83
CA LYS A 24 41.72 -17.52 -31.64
C LYS A 24 40.55 -16.74 -31.02
N VAL A 25 39.35 -17.32 -31.06
CA VAL A 25 38.13 -16.72 -30.48
C VAL A 25 37.86 -17.32 -29.10
N GLN A 26 37.79 -16.48 -28.07
CA GLN A 26 37.29 -16.81 -26.73
C GLN A 26 36.09 -15.94 -26.43
N ALA A 27 35.00 -16.53 -25.92
CA ALA A 27 33.80 -15.80 -25.57
C ALA A 27 33.39 -16.14 -24.13
N ARG A 28 32.90 -15.16 -23.39
CA ARG A 28 32.33 -15.32 -22.04
C ARG A 28 31.06 -14.50 -21.93
N MET A 29 29.97 -15.13 -21.54
CA MET A 29 28.68 -14.47 -21.27
C MET A 29 28.56 -14.20 -19.76
N GLY A 30 27.78 -13.19 -19.37
CA GLY A 30 27.51 -12.86 -17.96
C GLY A 30 28.72 -12.29 -17.21
N VAL A 31 29.58 -11.51 -17.88
CA VAL A 31 30.80 -10.94 -17.26
C VAL A 31 30.44 -9.89 -16.20
N PHE A 32 29.30 -9.21 -16.33
CA PHE A 32 28.77 -8.29 -15.34
C PHE A 32 27.40 -8.76 -14.82
N ALA A 33 27.31 -9.05 -13.53
CA ALA A 33 26.07 -9.50 -12.87
C ALA A 33 25.01 -8.40 -12.71
N GLN A 34 25.42 -7.14 -12.88
CA GLN A 34 24.54 -5.97 -12.75
C GLN A 34 23.96 -5.52 -14.09
N ALA A 35 24.08 -6.29 -15.18
CA ALA A 35 23.56 -5.93 -16.51
C ALA A 35 22.49 -6.88 -17.04
N ASP A 36 21.53 -6.34 -17.82
CA ASP A 36 20.44 -7.11 -18.42
C ASP A 36 20.95 -8.15 -19.43
N GLY A 37 22.12 -7.92 -20.02
CA GLY A 37 22.91 -8.93 -20.70
C GLY A 37 24.36 -8.48 -20.85
N SER A 38 25.32 -9.40 -20.79
CA SER A 38 26.72 -9.04 -21.03
C SER A 38 27.51 -10.15 -21.69
N ALA A 39 28.33 -9.79 -22.67
CA ALA A 39 29.14 -10.70 -23.47
C ALA A 39 30.52 -10.10 -23.66
N TYR A 40 31.55 -10.88 -23.36
CA TYR A 40 32.93 -10.55 -23.62
C TYR A 40 33.47 -11.49 -24.70
N LEU A 41 34.00 -10.92 -25.77
CA LEU A 41 34.57 -11.63 -26.89
C LEU A 41 36.03 -11.21 -27.07
N GLU A 42 36.95 -12.16 -27.06
CA GLU A 42 38.33 -11.98 -27.48
C GLU A 42 38.52 -12.71 -28.82
N GLN A 43 38.93 -12.01 -29.86
CA GLN A 43 39.28 -12.58 -31.16
C GLN A 43 40.72 -12.19 -31.49
N GLY A 44 41.66 -13.08 -31.16
CA GLY A 44 43.09 -12.74 -31.14
C GLY A 44 43.39 -11.72 -30.04
N ASN A 45 43.94 -10.56 -30.42
CA ASN A 45 44.21 -9.45 -29.50
C ASN A 45 43.03 -8.47 -29.39
N THR A 46 42.03 -8.57 -30.27
CA THR A 46 40.83 -7.74 -30.24
C THR A 46 39.93 -8.21 -29.11
N LYS A 47 39.63 -7.32 -28.15
CA LYS A 47 38.80 -7.62 -26.99
C LYS A 47 37.61 -6.68 -27.00
N ALA A 48 36.41 -7.24 -27.07
CA ALA A 48 35.16 -6.50 -27.06
C ALA A 48 34.33 -6.94 -25.87
N LEU A 49 33.91 -5.98 -25.05
CA LEU A 49 32.92 -6.18 -24.01
C LEU A 49 31.63 -5.50 -24.45
N ALA A 50 30.59 -6.28 -24.67
CA ALA A 50 29.25 -5.79 -24.89
C ALA A 50 28.44 -5.96 -23.61
N VAL A 51 27.86 -4.88 -23.14
CA VAL A 51 26.95 -4.86 -22.00
C VAL A 51 25.69 -4.20 -22.50
N VAL A 52 24.56 -4.87 -22.32
CA VAL A 52 23.24 -4.35 -22.69
C VAL A 52 22.81 -3.39 -21.60
N TYR A 53 23.20 -2.15 -21.80
CA TYR A 53 22.56 -0.95 -21.28
C TYR A 53 22.57 0.08 -22.42
N GLY A 54 21.66 1.05 -22.42
CA GLY A 54 21.63 2.12 -23.44
C GLY A 54 23.02 2.77 -23.70
N PRO A 55 23.21 3.47 -24.83
CA PRO A 55 24.38 3.34 -25.71
C PRO A 55 25.65 4.06 -25.21
N HIS A 56 26.82 3.40 -25.33
CA HIS A 56 28.17 3.93 -25.04
C HIS A 56 29.23 3.47 -26.07
N GLU A 57 30.40 4.14 -26.06
CA GLU A 57 31.50 4.09 -27.04
C GLU A 57 32.37 2.81 -27.02
N ILE A 58 33.05 2.57 -28.15
CA ILE A 58 33.97 1.45 -28.41
C ILE A 58 35.24 1.58 -27.55
N LEU A 59 35.51 0.62 -26.66
CA LEU A 59 36.63 0.66 -25.71
C LEU A 59 38.03 0.42 -26.33
N GLN A 60 38.11 -0.43 -27.36
CA GLN A 60 39.36 -0.72 -28.09
C GLN A 60 39.03 -1.27 -29.49
N SER A 61 39.77 -0.82 -30.52
CA SER A 61 39.53 -1.18 -31.93
C SER A 61 40.78 -1.82 -32.55
N ASP A 62 40.60 -2.96 -33.20
CA ASP A 62 41.64 -3.69 -33.96
C ASP A 62 41.09 -4.23 -35.30
N GLY A 63 40.22 -3.43 -35.94
CA GLY A 63 39.61 -3.71 -37.26
C GLY A 63 38.30 -4.50 -37.20
N GLY A 64 37.45 -4.38 -38.24
CA GLY A 64 36.21 -5.15 -38.36
C GLY A 64 35.13 -4.82 -37.30
N ASN A 65 35.16 -3.60 -36.77
CA ASN A 65 34.34 -3.15 -35.63
C ASN A 65 32.83 -3.40 -35.85
N TYR A 66 32.35 -3.16 -37.08
CA TYR A 66 30.94 -3.29 -37.43
C TYR A 66 30.43 -4.73 -37.22
N SER A 67 31.16 -5.72 -37.73
CA SER A 67 30.80 -7.13 -37.58
C SER A 67 30.77 -7.59 -36.11
N VAL A 68 31.71 -7.08 -35.30
CA VAL A 68 31.77 -7.41 -33.87
C VAL A 68 30.56 -6.83 -33.13
N CYS A 69 30.18 -5.58 -33.40
CA CYS A 69 29.00 -4.96 -32.80
C CYS A 69 27.71 -5.72 -33.12
N VAL A 70 27.52 -6.13 -34.39
CA VAL A 70 26.32 -6.89 -34.79
C VAL A 70 26.26 -8.27 -34.11
N ASN A 71 27.39 -8.97 -34.05
CA ASN A 71 27.46 -10.28 -33.36
C ASN A 71 27.20 -10.14 -31.86
N ALA A 72 27.76 -9.11 -31.23
CA ALA A 72 27.60 -8.86 -29.81
C ALA A 72 26.16 -8.44 -29.46
N ALA A 73 25.54 -7.57 -30.26
CA ALA A 73 24.13 -7.19 -30.12
C ALA A 73 23.20 -8.41 -30.27
N THR A 74 23.51 -9.32 -31.19
CA THR A 74 22.74 -10.56 -31.37
C THR A 74 22.81 -11.44 -30.13
N LEU A 75 24.01 -11.63 -29.54
CA LEU A 75 24.17 -12.39 -28.30
C LEU A 75 23.45 -11.74 -27.11
N ALA A 76 23.51 -10.42 -27.01
CA ALA A 76 22.81 -9.61 -26.04
C ALA A 76 21.28 -9.80 -26.08
N VAL A 77 20.69 -9.78 -27.28
CA VAL A 77 19.24 -9.98 -27.48
C VAL A 77 18.83 -11.41 -27.13
N ILE A 78 19.69 -12.40 -27.42
CA ILE A 78 19.48 -13.80 -27.01
C ILE A 78 19.51 -13.94 -25.48
N ASP A 79 20.47 -13.29 -24.82
CA ASP A 79 20.63 -13.30 -23.36
C ASP A 79 19.43 -12.65 -22.66
N ALA A 80 18.92 -11.54 -23.21
CA ALA A 80 17.71 -10.87 -22.74
C ALA A 80 16.40 -11.67 -22.96
N GLY A 81 16.47 -12.84 -23.60
CA GLY A 81 15.31 -13.71 -23.83
C GLY A 81 14.27 -13.16 -24.79
N ILE A 82 14.65 -12.23 -25.68
CA ILE A 82 13.73 -11.60 -26.63
C ILE A 82 13.47 -12.56 -27.80
N PRO A 83 12.20 -12.86 -28.13
CA PRO A 83 11.88 -13.77 -29.22
C PRO A 83 12.32 -13.20 -30.58
N MET A 84 13.23 -13.91 -31.26
CA MET A 84 13.77 -13.54 -32.58
C MET A 84 13.52 -14.64 -33.62
N ARG A 85 13.34 -14.26 -34.89
CA ARG A 85 13.06 -15.21 -35.99
C ARG A 85 14.28 -16.06 -36.36
N ASP A 86 15.44 -15.43 -36.41
CA ASP A 86 16.75 -16.06 -36.61
C ASP A 86 17.82 -15.14 -36.00
N TYR A 87 18.99 -15.69 -35.72
CA TYR A 87 20.14 -14.92 -35.24
C TYR A 87 20.93 -14.33 -36.42
N VAL A 88 21.58 -13.20 -36.21
CA VAL A 88 22.37 -12.52 -37.25
C VAL A 88 23.85 -12.79 -36.99
N CYS A 89 24.59 -13.17 -38.03
CA CYS A 89 26.04 -13.33 -37.96
C CYS A 89 26.69 -12.42 -39.01
N ALA A 90 27.59 -11.54 -38.56
CA ALA A 90 28.29 -10.60 -39.41
C ALA A 90 29.79 -10.87 -39.47
N CYS A 91 30.39 -10.66 -40.63
CA CYS A 91 31.83 -10.75 -40.88
C CYS A 91 32.26 -9.66 -41.86
N THR A 92 33.46 -9.12 -41.65
CA THR A 92 34.10 -8.17 -42.58
C THR A 92 35.16 -8.92 -43.38
N VAL A 93 35.17 -8.75 -44.70
CA VAL A 93 36.12 -9.38 -45.62
C VAL A 93 36.81 -8.30 -46.45
N GLY A 94 38.13 -8.38 -46.61
CA GLY A 94 38.89 -7.50 -47.50
C GLY A 94 39.46 -8.24 -48.70
N PHE A 95 39.89 -7.49 -49.71
CA PHE A 95 40.48 -8.06 -50.93
C PHE A 95 41.89 -7.52 -51.18
N VAL A 96 42.88 -8.39 -51.09
CA VAL A 96 44.32 -8.08 -51.20
C VAL A 96 44.96 -9.04 -52.20
N ASP A 97 45.69 -8.52 -53.18
CA ASP A 97 46.48 -9.30 -54.16
C ASP A 97 45.74 -10.52 -54.74
N ASP A 98 44.54 -10.27 -55.30
CA ASP A 98 43.62 -11.28 -55.88
C ASP A 98 43.09 -12.34 -54.89
N THR A 99 43.20 -12.11 -53.58
CA THR A 99 42.72 -13.03 -52.54
C THR A 99 41.76 -12.36 -51.53
N PRO A 100 40.59 -12.97 -51.25
CA PRO A 100 39.69 -12.48 -50.22
C PRO A 100 40.16 -12.93 -48.83
N LEU A 101 40.34 -11.97 -47.93
CA LEU A 101 40.74 -12.16 -46.53
C LEU A 101 39.55 -11.92 -45.61
N ALA A 102 39.08 -12.97 -44.94
CA ALA A 102 38.03 -12.84 -43.93
C ALA A 102 38.61 -12.35 -42.59
N ASP A 103 37.82 -11.54 -41.87
CA ASP A 103 38.14 -10.96 -40.56
C ASP A 103 39.44 -10.12 -40.58
N LEU A 104 39.34 -8.93 -41.18
CA LEU A 104 40.46 -7.97 -41.25
C LEU A 104 40.85 -7.44 -39.87
N CYS A 105 42.15 -7.31 -39.62
CA CYS A 105 42.67 -6.57 -38.47
C CYS A 105 42.93 -5.09 -38.81
N TYR A 106 43.21 -4.24 -37.81
CA TYR A 106 43.41 -2.80 -38.03
C TYR A 106 44.59 -2.50 -38.97
N ALA A 107 45.67 -3.29 -38.91
CA ALA A 107 46.82 -3.14 -39.80
C ALA A 107 46.47 -3.47 -41.27
N GLU A 108 45.56 -4.44 -41.50
CA GLU A 108 45.08 -4.81 -42.83
C GLU A 108 44.06 -3.78 -43.35
N GLU A 109 43.17 -3.29 -42.48
CA GLU A 109 42.19 -2.26 -42.83
C GLU A 109 42.85 -0.90 -43.12
N SER A 110 43.85 -0.52 -42.33
CA SER A 110 44.66 0.70 -42.55
C SER A 110 45.61 0.59 -43.75
N GLY A 111 45.86 -0.62 -44.26
CA GLY A 111 46.61 -0.88 -45.48
C GLY A 111 45.93 -0.42 -46.77
N GLY A 112 44.70 0.13 -46.69
CA GLY A 112 43.97 0.65 -47.85
C GLY A 112 43.25 -0.44 -48.66
N VAL A 113 42.95 -1.56 -48.02
CA VAL A 113 42.31 -2.73 -48.61
C VAL A 113 40.82 -2.46 -48.84
N SER A 114 40.28 -2.89 -49.98
CA SER A 114 38.84 -2.80 -50.23
C SER A 114 38.08 -3.78 -49.34
N SER A 115 37.29 -3.26 -48.39
CA SER A 115 36.57 -4.04 -47.38
C SER A 115 35.05 -4.07 -47.63
N LEU A 116 34.44 -5.21 -47.29
CA LEU A 116 33.03 -5.53 -47.40
C LEU A 116 32.55 -6.12 -46.06
N ALA A 117 31.57 -5.48 -45.43
CA ALA A 117 30.89 -6.00 -44.26
C ALA A 117 29.57 -6.68 -44.67
N LEU A 118 29.39 -7.94 -44.28
CA LEU A 118 28.20 -8.73 -44.59
C LEU A 118 27.58 -9.26 -43.31
N ALA A 119 26.27 -9.07 -43.13
CA ALA A 119 25.46 -9.70 -42.08
C ALA A 119 24.49 -10.71 -42.69
N LEU A 120 24.54 -11.95 -42.22
CA LEU A 120 23.80 -13.09 -42.74
C LEU A 120 22.85 -13.65 -41.67
N LEU A 121 21.67 -14.08 -42.12
CA LEU A 121 20.75 -14.93 -41.37
C LEU A 121 21.06 -16.40 -41.69
N PRO A 122 21.75 -17.16 -40.83
CA PRO A 122 22.36 -18.43 -41.20
C PRO A 122 21.36 -19.53 -41.54
N ARG A 123 20.14 -19.52 -40.97
CA ARG A 123 19.11 -20.52 -41.29
C ARG A 123 18.43 -20.23 -42.62
N GLY A 124 18.22 -18.95 -42.93
CA GLY A 124 17.58 -18.52 -44.17
C GLY A 124 18.54 -18.36 -45.35
N GLY A 125 19.85 -18.25 -45.09
CA GLY A 125 20.85 -17.89 -46.10
C GLY A 125 20.66 -16.48 -46.67
N GLN A 126 19.80 -15.67 -46.06
CA GLN A 126 19.45 -14.32 -46.52
C GLN A 126 20.45 -13.31 -45.97
N ILE A 127 20.88 -12.38 -46.82
CA ILE A 127 21.75 -11.26 -46.43
C ILE A 127 20.87 -10.19 -45.80
N ALA A 128 21.09 -9.91 -44.52
CA ALA A 128 20.39 -8.86 -43.79
C ALA A 128 21.02 -7.48 -44.05
N LEU A 129 22.32 -7.44 -44.28
CA LEU A 129 23.05 -6.22 -44.61
C LEU A 129 24.30 -6.54 -45.44
N LEU A 130 24.57 -5.68 -46.42
CA LEU A 130 25.80 -5.66 -47.18
C LEU A 130 26.28 -4.21 -47.29
N GLN A 131 27.47 -3.91 -46.78
CA GLN A 131 28.07 -2.58 -46.82
C GLN A 131 29.50 -2.65 -47.36
N MET A 132 29.85 -1.76 -48.28
CA MET A 132 31.17 -1.68 -48.90
C MET A 132 31.58 -0.21 -49.00
N ASP A 133 32.73 0.14 -48.43
CA ASP A 133 33.18 1.54 -48.34
C ASP A 133 34.33 1.86 -49.31
N ALA A 134 34.75 0.89 -50.15
CA ALA A 134 35.89 1.01 -51.07
C ALA A 134 35.57 0.52 -52.50
N ARG A 135 36.39 0.95 -53.48
CA ARG A 135 36.22 0.57 -54.89
C ARG A 135 36.76 -0.84 -55.14
N LEU A 136 35.96 -1.67 -55.80
CA LEU A 136 36.33 -3.04 -56.20
C LEU A 136 35.98 -3.25 -57.67
N HIS A 137 36.79 -4.01 -58.41
CA HIS A 137 36.45 -4.44 -59.76
C HIS A 137 35.27 -5.42 -59.72
N GLN A 138 34.30 -5.26 -60.62
CA GLN A 138 33.04 -6.01 -60.59
C GLN A 138 33.24 -7.54 -60.60
N ASP A 139 34.26 -8.01 -61.32
CA ASP A 139 34.56 -9.44 -61.48
C ASP A 139 34.94 -10.13 -60.16
N HIS A 140 35.38 -9.38 -59.14
CA HIS A 140 35.76 -9.93 -57.83
C HIS A 140 34.67 -9.79 -56.78
N LEU A 141 33.55 -9.13 -57.10
CA LEU A 141 32.48 -8.89 -56.12
C LEU A 141 31.78 -10.19 -55.68
N GLU A 142 31.50 -11.07 -56.64
CA GLU A 142 30.81 -12.34 -56.38
C GLU A 142 31.65 -13.26 -55.49
N THR A 143 32.95 -13.37 -55.78
CA THR A 143 33.91 -14.16 -54.99
C THR A 143 34.10 -13.60 -53.57
N LEU A 144 34.06 -12.28 -53.40
CA LEU A 144 34.11 -11.62 -52.08
C LEU A 144 32.86 -11.89 -51.24
N ILE A 145 31.67 -11.80 -51.85
CA ILE A 145 30.40 -12.08 -51.19
C ILE A 145 30.31 -13.57 -50.80
N GLU A 146 30.73 -14.49 -51.66
CA GLU A 146 30.78 -15.92 -51.34
C GLU A 146 31.73 -16.23 -50.19
N SER A 147 32.92 -15.61 -50.18
CA SER A 147 33.87 -15.73 -49.08
C SER A 147 33.28 -15.21 -47.77
N ALA A 148 32.62 -14.05 -47.79
CA ALA A 148 31.94 -13.47 -46.62
C ALA A 148 30.77 -14.34 -46.11
N MET A 149 29.95 -14.87 -47.00
CA MET A 149 28.87 -15.81 -46.62
C MET A 149 29.43 -17.09 -46.01
N THR A 150 30.53 -17.61 -46.56
CA THR A 150 31.20 -18.81 -46.05
C THR A 150 31.81 -18.54 -44.67
N ALA A 151 32.41 -17.37 -44.45
CA ALA A 151 32.94 -16.95 -43.16
C ALA A 151 31.84 -16.80 -42.10
N CYS A 152 30.69 -16.20 -42.44
CA CYS A 152 29.52 -16.11 -41.54
C CYS A 152 28.93 -17.49 -41.21
N LYS A 153 28.84 -18.39 -42.20
CA LYS A 153 28.40 -19.78 -41.96
C LYS A 153 29.40 -20.56 -41.11
N GLY A 154 30.70 -20.46 -41.35
CA GLY A 154 31.75 -21.09 -40.53
C GLY A 154 31.76 -20.60 -39.07
N SER A 155 31.47 -19.32 -38.86
CA SER A 155 31.33 -18.71 -37.52
C SER A 155 30.08 -19.20 -36.78
N SER A 156 28.99 -19.48 -37.51
CA SER A 156 27.73 -19.99 -36.94
C SER A 156 27.79 -21.44 -36.44
N VAL A 157 28.63 -22.29 -37.05
CA VAL A 157 28.64 -23.75 -36.79
C VAL A 157 29.47 -24.13 -35.56
N SER A 158 30.38 -23.28 -35.08
CA SER A 158 31.38 -23.72 -34.10
C SER A 158 31.37 -23.08 -32.71
N ARG A 159 30.72 -21.93 -32.44
CA ARG A 159 30.89 -21.27 -31.11
C ARG A 159 29.70 -20.52 -30.47
N PRO A 160 28.82 -19.78 -31.17
CA PRO A 160 27.72 -19.06 -30.51
C PRO A 160 26.68 -20.01 -29.90
N GLN A 161 26.31 -21.07 -30.62
CA GLN A 161 25.40 -22.10 -30.11
C GLN A 161 26.00 -22.91 -28.96
N ASP A 162 27.32 -23.15 -28.98
CA ASP A 162 28.00 -23.89 -27.91
C ASP A 162 28.17 -23.05 -26.65
N CYS A 163 28.38 -21.73 -26.75
CA CYS A 163 28.32 -20.80 -25.62
C CYS A 163 26.91 -20.73 -25.01
N VAL A 164 25.86 -20.67 -25.83
CA VAL A 164 24.46 -20.71 -25.34
C VAL A 164 24.14 -22.06 -24.68
N LYS A 165 24.61 -23.18 -25.25
CA LYS A 165 24.42 -24.53 -24.68
C LYS A 165 25.21 -24.74 -23.38
N THR A 166 26.42 -24.19 -23.27
CA THR A 166 27.24 -24.30 -22.05
C THR A 166 26.79 -23.33 -20.95
N HIS A 167 26.22 -22.17 -21.28
CA HIS A 167 25.61 -21.26 -20.30
C HIS A 167 24.22 -21.71 -19.82
N ASN A 168 23.47 -22.45 -20.65
CA ASN A 168 22.21 -23.10 -20.25
C ASN A 168 22.37 -24.19 -19.17
N ASN A 169 23.59 -24.59 -18.82
CA ASN A 169 23.88 -25.48 -17.68
C ASN A 169 23.95 -24.75 -16.31
N MET A 170 23.64 -23.45 -16.25
CA MET A 170 23.45 -22.71 -14.98
C MET A 170 21.99 -22.32 -14.70
N GLY A 171 21.04 -22.99 -15.36
CA GLY A 171 19.63 -22.93 -14.97
C GLY A 171 19.37 -23.80 -13.74
N LEU A 172 19.33 -23.20 -12.54
CA LEU A 172 18.87 -23.85 -11.30
C LEU A 172 17.46 -24.47 -11.43
N LEU A 173 16.73 -24.15 -12.51
CA LEU A 173 15.34 -24.53 -12.78
C LEU A 173 15.15 -25.54 -13.93
N SER A 174 16.20 -25.91 -14.68
CA SER A 174 16.07 -26.80 -15.87
C SER A 174 16.33 -28.28 -15.58
N ASP A 175 17.06 -28.62 -14.52
CA ASP A 175 17.31 -30.02 -14.14
C ASP A 175 16.09 -30.63 -13.40
N PRO A 176 15.40 -31.65 -13.94
CA PRO A 176 14.21 -32.23 -13.30
C PRO A 176 14.54 -32.87 -11.94
N ASN A 177 15.73 -33.46 -11.80
CA ASN A 177 16.17 -34.09 -10.55
C ASN A 177 16.51 -33.06 -9.47
N ARG A 178 17.16 -31.94 -9.84
CA ARG A 178 17.45 -30.84 -8.90
C ARG A 178 16.17 -30.09 -8.52
N ARG A 179 15.23 -29.94 -9.45
CA ARG A 179 13.88 -29.41 -9.19
C ARG A 179 13.14 -30.29 -8.19
N GLN A 180 13.15 -31.61 -8.34
CA GLN A 180 12.56 -32.52 -7.36
C GLN A 180 13.27 -32.47 -6.00
N ALA A 181 14.60 -32.36 -5.98
CA ALA A 181 15.36 -32.19 -4.74
C ALA A 181 15.01 -30.85 -4.03
N LEU A 182 14.89 -29.76 -4.79
CA LEU A 182 14.49 -28.46 -4.28
C LEU A 182 13.05 -28.47 -3.76
N ILE A 183 12.12 -29.06 -4.50
CA ILE A 183 10.71 -29.20 -4.10
C ILE A 183 10.61 -30.05 -2.83
N SER A 184 11.32 -31.18 -2.76
CA SER A 184 11.31 -32.05 -1.56
C SER A 184 11.98 -31.41 -0.34
N LEU A 185 12.98 -30.55 -0.54
CA LEU A 185 13.57 -29.75 0.52
C LEU A 185 12.61 -28.65 1.00
N LEU A 186 11.94 -27.95 0.08
CA LEU A 186 10.92 -26.93 0.38
C LEU A 186 9.73 -27.51 1.16
N THR A 187 9.21 -28.67 0.77
CA THR A 187 8.09 -29.32 1.47
C THR A 187 8.49 -29.80 2.86
N ARG A 188 9.71 -30.35 3.03
CA ARG A 188 10.23 -30.73 4.36
C ARG A 188 10.45 -29.55 5.29
N LEU A 189 10.99 -28.45 4.78
CA LEU A 189 11.29 -27.26 5.58
C LEU A 189 10.11 -26.28 5.66
N ASN A 190 8.97 -26.57 5.03
CA ASN A 190 7.84 -25.64 4.99
C ASN A 190 7.36 -25.23 6.39
N ALA A 191 7.12 -26.21 7.27
CA ALA A 191 6.64 -25.95 8.62
C ALA A 191 7.60 -25.10 9.48
N PRO A 192 8.91 -25.44 9.60
CA PRO A 192 9.83 -24.60 10.36
C PRO A 192 10.01 -23.21 9.73
N ILE A 193 10.05 -23.10 8.39
CA ILE A 193 10.14 -21.81 7.71
C ILE A 193 8.92 -20.95 8.04
N CYS A 194 7.71 -21.52 8.03
CA CYS A 194 6.49 -20.78 8.39
C CYS A 194 6.56 -20.20 9.81
N VAL A 195 7.02 -20.99 10.79
CA VAL A 195 7.15 -20.54 12.19
C VAL A 195 8.20 -19.44 12.31
N VAL A 196 9.35 -19.61 11.65
CA VAL A 196 10.42 -18.59 11.64
C VAL A 196 9.94 -17.31 10.99
N CYS A 197 9.25 -17.38 9.84
CA CYS A 197 8.68 -16.20 9.18
C CYS A 197 7.64 -15.49 10.06
N TYR A 198 6.81 -16.24 10.78
CA TYR A 198 5.81 -15.66 11.68
C TYR A 198 6.46 -14.89 12.83
N LEU A 199 7.41 -15.53 13.52
CA LEU A 199 8.16 -14.91 14.62
C LEU A 199 9.01 -13.74 14.13
N ALA A 200 9.63 -13.86 12.96
CA ALA A 200 10.38 -12.78 12.34
C ALA A 200 9.49 -11.59 11.95
N GLY A 201 8.31 -11.83 11.39
CA GLY A 201 7.35 -10.77 11.06
C GLY A 201 6.88 -9.99 12.29
N MET A 202 6.56 -10.71 13.37
CA MET A 202 6.17 -10.10 14.65
C MET A 202 7.34 -9.33 15.29
N ALA A 203 8.54 -9.93 15.33
CA ALA A 203 9.73 -9.28 15.88
C ALA A 203 10.14 -8.04 15.07
N TRP A 204 10.03 -8.11 13.74
CA TRP A 204 10.30 -6.98 12.85
C TRP A 204 9.34 -5.83 13.13
N PHE A 205 8.04 -6.12 13.26
CA PHE A 205 7.05 -5.10 13.55
C PHE A 205 7.30 -4.41 14.90
N MET A 206 7.60 -5.18 15.95
CA MET A 206 7.96 -4.61 17.25
C MET A 206 9.25 -3.77 17.15
N GLY A 207 10.22 -4.21 16.36
CA GLY A 207 11.47 -3.51 16.09
C GLY A 207 11.32 -2.16 15.37
N LEU A 208 10.17 -1.86 14.74
CA LEU A 208 9.96 -0.59 14.03
C LEU A 208 10.01 0.64 14.93
N ALA A 209 9.76 0.48 16.23
CA ALA A 209 9.86 1.57 17.20
C ALA A 209 11.31 1.91 17.59
N PHE A 210 12.29 1.13 17.13
CA PHE A 210 13.71 1.35 17.41
C PHE A 210 14.27 2.47 16.50
N GLU A 211 15.10 3.36 17.06
CA GLU A 211 15.59 4.58 16.39
C GLU A 211 16.18 4.36 14.97
N PRO A 212 16.97 3.30 14.68
CA PRO A 212 17.49 3.05 13.34
C PRO A 212 16.42 2.79 12.26
N PHE A 213 15.23 2.35 12.65
CA PHE A 213 14.10 2.12 11.73
C PHE A 213 13.15 3.32 11.66
N THR A 214 13.33 4.33 12.53
CA THR A 214 12.53 5.54 12.52
C THR A 214 13.31 6.68 11.86
N LEU A 215 12.70 7.28 10.85
CA LEU A 215 13.27 8.43 10.17
C LEU A 215 12.85 9.71 10.90
N ARG A 216 13.78 10.65 11.06
CA ARG A 216 13.44 11.99 11.55
C ARG A 216 12.50 12.68 10.57
N THR A 217 11.47 13.34 11.10
CA THR A 217 10.56 14.13 10.29
C THR A 217 11.30 15.32 9.68
N TYR A 218 11.04 15.58 8.40
CA TYR A 218 11.54 16.74 7.66
C TYR A 218 10.42 17.28 6.78
N MET A 219 10.45 18.59 6.51
CA MET A 219 9.49 19.18 5.57
C MET A 219 9.99 18.99 4.14
N SER A 220 9.25 18.25 3.33
CA SER A 220 9.61 18.08 1.92
C SER A 220 9.21 19.28 1.06
N GLU A 221 8.10 19.94 1.39
CA GLU A 221 7.60 21.08 0.63
C GLU A 221 8.32 22.38 1.00
N ASN A 222 9.01 22.97 0.02
CA ASN A 222 9.80 24.19 0.19
C ASN A 222 8.94 25.38 0.62
N ALA A 223 7.68 25.46 0.17
CA ALA A 223 6.76 26.52 0.57
C ALA A 223 6.46 26.51 2.09
N MET A 224 6.59 25.34 2.72
CA MET A 224 6.32 25.13 4.14
C MET A 224 7.58 25.01 5.01
N GLY A 225 8.75 24.73 4.43
CA GLY A 225 9.99 24.39 5.13
C GLY A 225 10.63 25.44 6.05
N SER A 226 10.10 26.68 6.12
CA SER A 226 10.58 27.68 7.09
C SER A 226 9.46 28.14 8.01
N THR A 227 9.63 28.11 9.33
CA THR A 227 8.65 28.72 10.25
C THR A 227 8.78 30.25 10.38
N MET A 228 9.49 30.90 9.43
CA MET A 228 9.77 32.35 9.40
C MET A 228 8.53 33.18 9.04
N VAL A 229 7.59 33.22 9.99
CA VAL A 229 6.34 33.96 9.95
C VAL A 229 6.26 34.72 11.28
N GLU A 230 5.90 35.99 11.29
CA GLU A 230 5.64 36.68 12.57
C GLU A 230 4.15 36.59 12.89
N GLU A 231 3.80 35.76 13.88
CA GLU A 231 2.43 35.60 14.36
C GLU A 231 2.08 36.69 15.35
N ARG A 232 0.94 37.37 15.16
CA ARG A 232 0.56 38.53 15.97
C ARG A 232 -0.84 38.43 16.55
N PHE A 233 -1.50 37.27 16.51
CA PHE A 233 -2.83 37.09 17.09
C PHE A 233 -2.88 37.56 18.56
N PRO A 234 -3.72 38.57 18.90
CA PRO A 234 -3.74 39.18 20.23
C PRO A 234 -5.05 38.90 21.00
N ALA A 235 -5.99 38.13 20.45
CA ALA A 235 -7.39 38.12 20.88
C ALA A 235 -7.84 36.82 21.58
N GLY A 236 -6.95 36.10 22.25
CA GLY A 236 -7.28 34.82 22.91
C GLY A 236 -8.34 34.92 24.01
N GLU A 237 -8.21 35.88 24.93
CA GLU A 237 -9.20 36.09 26.00
C GLU A 237 -10.59 36.47 25.47
N ARG A 238 -10.62 37.30 24.40
CA ARG A 238 -11.87 37.67 23.72
C ARG A 238 -12.51 36.47 23.03
N ALA A 239 -11.71 35.59 22.43
CA ALA A 239 -12.19 34.34 21.85
C ALA A 239 -12.82 33.43 22.91
N LEU A 240 -12.19 33.27 24.08
CA LEU A 240 -12.76 32.50 25.18
C LEU A 240 -14.07 33.11 25.70
N ALA A 241 -14.15 34.43 25.82
CA ALA A 241 -15.39 35.12 26.18
C ALA A 241 -16.52 34.86 25.16
N THR A 242 -16.22 34.95 23.86
CA THR A 242 -17.19 34.59 22.80
C THR A 242 -17.61 33.12 22.87
N GLY A 243 -16.70 32.21 23.25
CA GLY A 243 -17.03 30.80 23.48
C GLY A 243 -18.03 30.61 24.63
N ARG A 244 -17.91 31.40 25.71
CA ARG A 244 -18.88 31.40 26.82
C ARG A 244 -20.23 31.97 26.42
N GLU A 245 -20.25 33.03 25.62
CA GLU A 245 -21.49 33.57 25.03
C GLU A 245 -22.18 32.52 24.14
N PHE A 246 -21.41 31.84 23.29
CA PHE A 246 -21.91 30.74 22.48
C PHE A 246 -22.52 29.63 23.35
N ALA A 247 -21.84 29.21 24.42
CA ALA A 247 -22.35 28.21 25.36
C ALA A 247 -23.68 28.64 26.01
N ALA A 248 -23.81 29.93 26.39
CA ALA A 248 -25.05 30.45 26.96
C ALA A 248 -26.21 30.42 25.95
N HIS A 249 -25.96 30.77 24.69
CA HIS A 249 -26.96 30.69 23.63
C HIS A 249 -27.32 29.24 23.26
N LYS A 250 -26.33 28.35 23.23
CA LYS A 250 -26.50 26.91 23.00
C LYS A 250 -27.42 26.29 24.06
N LYS A 251 -27.21 26.61 25.34
CA LYS A 251 -28.10 26.17 26.44
C LYS A 251 -29.53 26.70 26.32
N LYS A 252 -29.70 27.90 25.76
CA LYS A 252 -31.02 28.51 25.57
C LYS A 252 -31.82 27.85 24.43
N VAL A 253 -31.14 27.41 23.37
CA VAL A 253 -31.75 26.83 22.16
C VAL A 253 -31.81 25.30 22.23
N ASP A 254 -31.07 24.68 23.15
CA ASP A 254 -30.91 23.22 23.27
C ASP A 254 -30.42 22.57 21.96
N GLY A 255 -29.40 23.20 21.36
CA GLY A 255 -28.88 22.87 20.04
C GLY A 255 -27.97 23.97 19.54
N MET A 256 -27.52 23.88 18.29
CA MET A 256 -26.65 24.91 17.74
C MET A 256 -27.41 26.25 17.59
N PRO A 257 -26.93 27.36 18.17
CA PRO A 257 -27.61 28.65 18.08
C PRO A 257 -27.35 29.33 16.72
N VAL A 258 -27.99 28.82 15.67
CA VAL A 258 -27.82 29.22 14.26
C VAL A 258 -27.97 30.73 14.07
N ASP A 259 -29.07 31.33 14.53
CA ASP A 259 -29.33 32.76 14.36
C ASP A 259 -28.26 33.65 15.00
N TRP A 260 -27.76 33.25 16.18
CA TRP A 260 -26.69 33.95 16.86
C TRP A 260 -25.39 33.82 16.07
N LEU A 261 -25.03 32.60 15.63
CA LEU A 261 -23.82 32.36 14.84
C LEU A 261 -23.83 33.17 13.54
N VAL A 262 -24.96 33.19 12.81
CA VAL A 262 -25.09 33.92 11.55
C VAL A 262 -24.87 35.42 11.77
N LYS A 263 -25.57 36.04 12.73
CA LYS A 263 -25.38 37.47 13.05
C LYS A 263 -23.95 37.77 13.51
N THR A 264 -23.38 36.86 14.29
CA THR A 264 -22.04 36.99 14.90
C THR A 264 -20.92 36.87 13.86
N MET A 265 -21.07 36.00 12.86
CA MET A 265 -20.15 35.87 11.73
C MET A 265 -20.33 37.04 10.73
N GLN A 266 -21.56 37.48 10.45
CA GLN A 266 -21.84 38.63 9.59
C GLN A 266 -21.27 39.92 10.18
N ALA A 267 -21.41 40.14 11.49
CA ALA A 267 -20.83 41.28 12.19
C ALA A 267 -19.29 41.33 12.10
N ARG A 268 -18.65 40.17 11.88
CA ARG A 268 -17.19 40.04 11.63
C ARG A 268 -16.81 40.22 10.15
N GLY A 269 -17.78 40.51 9.29
CA GLY A 269 -17.57 40.80 7.87
C GLY A 269 -17.37 39.57 6.98
N LEU A 270 -17.87 38.40 7.40
CA LEU A 270 -17.88 37.18 6.59
C LEU A 270 -19.12 37.10 5.68
N GLU A 271 -19.00 36.45 4.52
CA GLU A 271 -20.14 36.01 3.72
C GLU A 271 -20.70 34.72 4.35
N VAL A 272 -21.83 34.81 5.05
CA VAL A 272 -22.35 33.71 5.88
C VAL A 272 -23.52 33.01 5.20
N PHE A 273 -23.50 31.68 5.27
CA PHE A 273 -24.51 30.82 4.69
C PHE A 273 -24.86 29.69 5.67
N THR A 274 -26.04 29.12 5.49
CA THR A 274 -26.52 27.97 6.26
C THR A 274 -26.82 26.81 5.33
N GLN A 275 -26.71 25.60 5.86
CA GLN A 275 -27.05 24.37 5.15
C GLN A 275 -27.83 23.46 6.10
N SER A 276 -29.09 23.20 5.78
CA SER A 276 -29.89 22.22 6.51
C SER A 276 -29.65 20.82 5.96
N PHE A 277 -29.62 19.84 6.85
CA PHE A 277 -29.48 18.44 6.49
C PHE A 277 -30.35 17.53 7.34
N SER A 278 -30.70 16.38 6.79
CA SER A 278 -31.39 15.31 7.49
C SER A 278 -30.89 13.93 7.07
N ARG A 279 -30.77 13.04 8.06
CA ARG A 279 -30.40 11.64 7.84
C ARG A 279 -31.26 10.74 8.71
N THR A 280 -31.95 9.80 8.06
CA THR A 280 -32.60 8.68 8.75
C THR A 280 -31.58 7.57 8.97
N LEU A 281 -31.38 7.18 10.23
CA LEU A 281 -30.54 6.06 10.63
C LEU A 281 -31.27 4.74 10.42
N PRO A 282 -30.55 3.64 10.12
CA PRO A 282 -31.16 2.31 10.04
C PRO A 282 -31.71 1.84 11.40
N PHE A 283 -31.03 2.21 12.48
CA PHE A 283 -31.42 1.96 13.86
C PHE A 283 -30.94 3.14 14.73
N PRO A 284 -31.53 3.37 15.92
CA PRO A 284 -31.19 4.52 16.74
C PRO A 284 -29.76 4.41 17.25
N ASP A 285 -29.04 5.54 17.31
CA ASP A 285 -27.71 5.58 17.93
C ASP A 285 -27.82 5.35 19.45
N GLU A 286 -27.00 4.45 20.00
CA GLU A 286 -26.95 4.13 21.44
C GLU A 286 -26.80 5.38 22.31
N ASN A 287 -26.11 6.41 21.80
CA ASN A 287 -25.85 7.63 22.58
C ASN A 287 -27.00 8.65 22.55
N ARG A 288 -27.90 8.59 21.56
CA ARG A 288 -28.87 9.66 21.29
C ARG A 288 -30.31 9.18 21.12
N GLU A 289 -30.56 7.87 21.00
CA GLU A 289 -31.88 7.24 20.84
C GLU A 289 -32.77 7.89 19.75
N ARG A 290 -32.15 8.34 18.65
CA ARG A 290 -32.86 9.07 17.58
C ARG A 290 -32.70 8.38 16.25
N TYR A 291 -33.83 8.08 15.59
CA TYR A 291 -33.88 7.57 14.22
C TYR A 291 -33.60 8.62 13.16
N LEU A 292 -33.98 9.88 13.41
CA LEU A 292 -33.85 10.97 12.46
C LEU A 292 -32.95 12.05 13.04
N VAL A 293 -31.78 12.22 12.44
CA VAL A 293 -30.85 13.29 12.79
C VAL A 293 -31.09 14.45 11.83
N LYS A 294 -31.55 15.58 12.37
CA LYS A 294 -31.68 16.85 11.64
C LYS A 294 -30.72 17.85 12.24
N GLY A 295 -30.03 18.59 11.39
CA GLY A 295 -29.14 19.65 11.82
C GLY A 295 -29.01 20.75 10.79
N THR A 296 -28.36 21.83 11.20
CA THR A 296 -27.98 22.92 10.31
C THR A 296 -26.49 23.17 10.47
N ASN A 297 -25.74 23.25 9.38
CA ASN A 297 -24.37 23.74 9.39
C ASN A 297 -24.36 25.24 9.11
N VAL A 298 -23.45 25.97 9.77
CA VAL A 298 -23.23 27.40 9.52
C VAL A 298 -21.80 27.58 9.05
N TYR A 299 -21.60 28.24 7.91
CA TYR A 299 -20.26 28.54 7.42
C TYR A 299 -20.16 29.98 6.91
N GLY A 300 -19.03 30.60 7.17
CA GLY A 300 -18.69 31.95 6.71
C GLY A 300 -17.46 31.92 5.81
N ILE A 301 -17.53 32.60 4.68
CA ILE A 301 -16.42 32.71 3.72
C ILE A 301 -15.76 34.07 3.87
N LEU A 302 -14.46 34.07 4.16
CA LEU A 302 -13.58 35.22 4.03
C LEU A 302 -12.92 35.18 2.65
N ARG A 303 -13.23 36.16 1.80
CA ARG A 303 -12.69 36.22 0.44
C ARG A 303 -11.24 36.70 0.41
N ALA A 304 -10.41 36.04 -0.38
CA ALA A 304 -9.01 36.41 -0.56
C ALA A 304 -8.87 37.80 -1.22
N PRO A 305 -8.05 38.71 -0.66
CA PRO A 305 -7.75 39.99 -1.28
C PRO A 305 -6.70 39.91 -2.40
N ARG A 306 -5.78 38.92 -2.39
CA ARG A 306 -4.58 38.93 -3.28
C ARG A 306 -4.67 38.06 -4.54
N ALA A 307 -5.57 37.10 -4.61
CA ALA A 307 -5.60 36.12 -5.69
C ALA A 307 -7.03 35.88 -6.20
N PRO A 308 -7.18 35.30 -7.40
CA PRO A 308 -8.48 34.84 -7.86
C PRO A 308 -9.01 33.80 -6.87
N ARG A 309 -10.31 33.88 -6.55
CA ARG A 309 -11.01 33.09 -5.53
C ARG A 309 -11.19 31.61 -5.93
N THR A 310 -10.17 31.01 -6.54
CA THR A 310 -10.17 29.67 -7.13
C THR A 310 -9.76 28.59 -6.14
N GLU A 311 -9.22 28.97 -4.99
CA GLU A 311 -8.76 28.05 -3.95
C GLU A 311 -9.26 28.49 -2.57
N ALA A 312 -9.44 27.51 -1.69
CA ALA A 312 -9.93 27.73 -0.34
C ALA A 312 -9.15 26.92 0.72
N LEU A 313 -9.16 27.42 1.95
CA LEU A 313 -8.76 26.73 3.16
C LEU A 313 -9.95 26.64 4.10
N VAL A 314 -10.09 25.56 4.87
CA VAL A 314 -11.21 25.39 5.81
C VAL A 314 -10.69 25.36 7.25
N LEU A 315 -11.31 26.15 8.14
CA LEU A 315 -11.20 26.01 9.59
C LEU A 315 -12.55 25.56 10.14
N SER A 316 -12.63 24.34 10.66
CA SER A 316 -13.87 23.80 11.21
C SER A 316 -13.82 23.67 12.73
N ALA A 317 -14.98 23.79 13.37
CA ALA A 317 -15.18 23.45 14.78
C ALA A 317 -16.52 22.72 14.96
N PRO A 318 -16.53 21.43 15.33
CA PRO A 318 -17.77 20.69 15.52
C PRO A 318 -18.54 21.19 16.74
N CYS A 319 -19.84 21.41 16.58
CA CYS A 319 -20.75 21.70 17.68
C CYS A 319 -21.36 20.38 18.20
N SER A 320 -20.59 19.68 19.04
CA SER A 320 -21.07 18.48 19.74
C SER A 320 -22.19 18.82 20.73
N PRO A 321 -23.11 17.90 21.05
CA PRO A 321 -24.09 18.12 22.13
C PRO A 321 -23.41 18.32 23.49
N GLY A 322 -24.06 19.10 24.37
CA GLY A 322 -23.54 19.46 25.69
C GLY A 322 -22.61 20.67 25.70
N ASP A 323 -21.78 20.81 26.75
CA ASP A 323 -20.86 21.94 26.92
C ASP A 323 -19.49 21.75 26.23
N ASN A 324 -19.36 20.70 25.44
CA ASN A 324 -18.13 20.38 24.72
C ASN A 324 -17.92 21.32 23.52
N ASN A 325 -16.64 21.59 23.26
CA ASN A 325 -16.11 22.30 22.10
C ASN A 325 -16.51 23.78 21.91
N ASN A 326 -17.17 24.40 22.89
CA ASN A 326 -17.60 25.80 22.80
C ASN A 326 -16.41 26.76 22.67
N GLN A 327 -15.27 26.43 23.28
CA GLN A 327 -14.04 27.21 23.22
C GLN A 327 -13.42 27.21 21.81
N ALA A 328 -13.54 26.12 21.05
CA ALA A 328 -13.08 26.06 19.67
C ALA A 328 -13.88 27.00 18.77
N VAL A 329 -15.21 27.02 18.92
CA VAL A 329 -16.07 27.97 18.20
C VAL A 329 -15.70 29.42 18.55
N GLY A 330 -15.43 29.70 19.83
CA GLY A 330 -14.93 31.00 20.27
C GLY A 330 -13.60 31.40 19.62
N LEU A 331 -12.63 30.48 19.57
CA LEU A 331 -11.33 30.71 18.91
C LEU A 331 -11.46 30.87 17.39
N LEU A 332 -12.30 30.07 16.75
CA LEU A 332 -12.62 30.17 15.33
C LEU A 332 -13.19 31.57 15.00
N LEU A 333 -14.14 32.06 15.79
CA LEU A 333 -14.72 33.40 15.62
C LEU A 333 -13.70 34.52 15.92
N GLY A 334 -12.80 34.30 16.89
CA GLY A 334 -11.70 35.22 17.18
C GLY A 334 -10.69 35.32 16.04
N LEU A 335 -10.31 34.18 15.45
CA LEU A 335 -9.45 34.10 14.29
C LEU A 335 -10.10 34.71 13.04
N ALA A 336 -11.39 34.48 12.82
CA ALA A 336 -12.12 35.09 11.72
C ALA A 336 -12.05 36.62 11.75
N GLN A 337 -12.30 37.23 12.90
CA GLN A 337 -12.18 38.67 13.10
C GLN A 337 -10.75 39.16 12.86
N TYR A 338 -9.75 38.40 13.31
CA TYR A 338 -8.35 38.76 13.13
C TYR A 338 -7.92 38.65 11.65
N PHE A 339 -8.27 37.54 10.98
CA PHE A 339 -7.92 37.25 9.59
C PHE A 339 -8.53 38.26 8.64
N ARG A 340 -9.75 38.76 8.93
CA ARG A 340 -10.40 39.81 8.15
C ARG A 340 -9.56 41.07 7.98
N ASN A 341 -8.78 41.42 9.01
CA ASN A 341 -7.94 42.62 9.02
C ASN A 341 -6.57 42.41 8.34
N GLN A 342 -6.29 41.21 7.86
CA GLN A 342 -5.01 40.87 7.25
C GLN A 342 -5.10 40.88 5.72
N ILE A 343 -4.10 41.48 5.06
CA ILE A 343 -4.08 41.65 3.61
C ILE A 343 -3.35 40.53 2.86
N TYR A 344 -2.68 39.61 3.57
CA TYR A 344 -1.76 38.65 2.95
C TYR A 344 -2.43 37.36 2.43
N TRP A 345 -3.73 37.18 2.61
CA TRP A 345 -4.43 35.99 2.15
C TRP A 345 -4.55 35.93 0.62
N ALA A 346 -4.18 34.79 0.06
CA ALA A 346 -4.27 34.44 -1.35
C ALA A 346 -5.40 33.45 -1.62
N LYS A 347 -5.79 32.65 -0.62
CA LYS A 347 -6.90 31.69 -0.70
C LYS A 347 -8.11 32.16 0.11
N ASP A 348 -9.31 31.80 -0.33
CA ASP A 348 -10.51 32.02 0.46
C ASP A 348 -10.41 31.20 1.76
N ILE A 349 -10.88 31.73 2.89
CA ILE A 349 -10.88 31.00 4.16
C ILE A 349 -12.32 30.77 4.58
N ILE A 350 -12.70 29.50 4.69
CA ILE A 350 -14.03 29.05 5.09
C ILE A 350 -13.97 28.72 6.57
N PHE A 351 -14.78 29.40 7.36
CA PHE A 351 -14.98 29.14 8.78
C PHE A 351 -16.27 28.34 8.93
N LEU A 352 -16.17 27.06 9.31
CA LEU A 352 -17.29 26.12 9.39
C LEU A 352 -17.59 25.74 10.84
N VAL A 353 -18.86 25.83 11.23
CA VAL A 353 -19.39 25.25 12.46
C VAL A 353 -20.46 24.25 12.06
N ASN A 354 -20.13 22.97 12.18
CA ASN A 354 -20.98 21.84 11.83
C ASN A 354 -21.72 21.32 13.06
N GLU A 355 -23.00 20.98 12.90
CA GLU A 355 -23.82 20.40 13.97
C GLU A 355 -23.76 18.86 13.90
N HIS A 356 -23.85 18.18 15.05
CA HIS A 356 -23.77 16.71 15.12
C HIS A 356 -22.43 16.12 14.61
N ASP A 357 -21.32 16.81 14.85
CA ASP A 357 -19.94 16.33 14.60
C ASP A 357 -19.75 15.85 13.14
N LEU A 358 -19.39 14.58 12.96
CA LEU A 358 -19.11 13.94 11.68
C LEU A 358 -20.30 13.95 10.70
N ILE A 359 -21.55 13.86 11.21
CA ILE A 359 -22.75 13.82 10.34
C ILE A 359 -22.93 15.15 9.63
N GLY A 360 -22.82 16.27 10.37
CA GLY A 360 -22.89 17.60 9.78
C GLY A 360 -21.73 17.86 8.83
N MET A 361 -20.53 17.40 9.18
CA MET A 361 -19.36 17.51 8.31
C MET A 361 -19.56 16.76 6.98
N GLN A 362 -20.08 15.53 7.02
CA GLN A 362 -20.39 14.73 5.83
C GLN A 362 -21.42 15.43 4.95
N ALA A 363 -22.50 15.97 5.53
CA ALA A 363 -23.53 16.73 4.81
C ALA A 363 -22.93 17.93 4.07
N TRP A 364 -22.01 18.63 4.73
CA TRP A 364 -21.37 19.81 4.17
C TRP A 364 -20.42 19.46 3.04
N LEU A 365 -19.59 18.43 3.18
CA LEU A 365 -18.69 17.97 2.13
C LEU A 365 -19.46 17.46 0.90
N GLU A 366 -20.51 16.67 1.11
CA GLU A 366 -21.36 16.18 0.03
C GLU A 366 -22.04 17.33 -0.73
N GLY A 367 -22.57 18.32 0.00
CA GLY A 367 -23.11 19.54 -0.59
C GLY A 367 -22.06 20.38 -1.33
N TYR A 368 -20.81 20.41 -0.83
CA TYR A 368 -19.71 21.16 -1.41
C TYR A 368 -19.19 20.55 -2.71
N HIS A 369 -19.12 19.22 -2.77
CA HIS A 369 -18.66 18.48 -3.95
C HIS A 369 -19.79 18.06 -4.91
N HIS A 370 -21.04 18.34 -4.55
CA HIS A 370 -22.24 17.92 -5.29
C HIS A 370 -22.30 16.39 -5.49
N THR A 371 -21.97 15.65 -4.44
CA THR A 371 -21.99 14.18 -4.42
C THR A 371 -22.98 13.70 -3.36
N ASN A 372 -23.79 12.69 -3.66
CA ASN A 372 -24.67 12.07 -2.66
C ASN A 372 -24.29 10.59 -2.50
N THR A 373 -23.26 10.34 -1.70
CA THR A 373 -22.69 8.99 -1.59
C THR A 373 -23.25 8.20 -0.42
N THR A 374 -23.66 8.92 0.63
CA THR A 374 -24.20 8.32 1.86
C THR A 374 -25.72 8.28 1.84
N GLY A 375 -26.39 8.94 0.89
CA GLY A 375 -27.85 9.04 0.85
C GLY A 375 -28.40 10.07 1.84
N MET A 376 -27.60 11.09 2.17
CA MET A 376 -28.00 12.14 3.09
C MET A 376 -28.80 13.22 2.34
N ASP A 377 -29.87 13.71 2.95
CA ASP A 377 -30.62 14.84 2.41
C ASP A 377 -29.98 16.15 2.87
N TRP A 378 -29.58 16.99 1.94
CA TRP A 378 -28.97 18.28 2.23
C TRP A 378 -29.53 19.39 1.34
N SER A 379 -29.63 20.60 1.89
CA SER A 379 -30.01 21.79 1.13
C SER A 379 -28.82 22.29 0.28
N PRO A 380 -29.05 22.80 -0.95
CA PRO A 380 -27.97 23.30 -1.80
C PRO A 380 -27.21 24.46 -1.14
N LEU A 381 -25.88 24.45 -1.28
CA LEU A 381 -25.02 25.51 -0.75
C LEU A 381 -25.24 26.81 -1.53
N GLN A 382 -25.67 27.85 -0.83
CA GLN A 382 -25.92 29.18 -1.41
C GLN A 382 -24.62 29.93 -1.76
N GLY A 383 -23.53 29.63 -1.05
CA GLY A 383 -22.22 30.24 -1.29
C GLY A 383 -21.13 29.18 -1.35
N ARG A 384 -20.18 29.34 -2.29
CA ARG A 384 -19.06 28.41 -2.45
C ARG A 384 -17.74 29.16 -2.54
N GLY A 385 -16.69 28.56 -1.99
CA GLY A 385 -15.30 28.92 -2.25
C GLY A 385 -14.75 28.19 -3.48
N GLY A 386 -13.49 28.45 -3.82
CA GLY A 386 -12.75 27.65 -4.81
C GLY A 386 -12.28 26.30 -4.25
N SER A 387 -11.53 25.51 -5.01
CA SER A 387 -11.05 24.18 -4.59
C SER A 387 -10.42 24.21 -3.20
N ILE A 388 -10.92 23.39 -2.28
CA ILE A 388 -10.34 23.29 -0.93
C ILE A 388 -8.97 22.61 -1.05
N GLN A 389 -7.94 23.27 -0.53
CA GLN A 389 -6.56 22.79 -0.58
C GLN A 389 -6.16 22.08 0.72
N ALA A 390 -6.57 22.64 1.87
CA ALA A 390 -6.34 22.03 3.17
C ALA A 390 -7.42 22.44 4.18
N ALA A 391 -7.61 21.62 5.21
CA ALA A 391 -8.55 21.88 6.29
C ALA A 391 -7.92 21.60 7.67
N LEU A 392 -8.23 22.42 8.66
CA LEU A 392 -7.92 22.10 10.06
C LEU A 392 -9.23 22.10 10.86
N SER A 393 -9.44 21.04 11.64
CA SER A 393 -10.55 20.99 12.59
C SER A 393 -10.04 21.23 14.00
N LEU A 394 -10.80 21.98 14.79
CA LEU A 394 -10.42 22.39 16.14
C LEU A 394 -11.37 21.79 17.19
N GLU A 395 -10.79 21.06 18.13
CA GLU A 395 -11.50 20.46 19.27
C GLU A 395 -10.91 20.96 20.60
N LEU A 396 -11.54 21.93 21.23
CA LEU A 396 -11.15 22.48 22.54
C LEU A 396 -12.31 22.30 23.53
N SER A 397 -12.24 21.26 24.37
CA SER A 397 -13.32 20.94 25.33
C SER A 397 -13.19 21.65 26.69
N SER A 398 -12.09 22.36 26.94
CA SER A 398 -11.81 22.98 28.24
C SER A 398 -11.27 24.40 28.09
N ASP A 399 -11.59 25.28 29.04
CA ASP A 399 -11.04 26.63 29.16
C ASP A 399 -9.52 26.60 29.43
N VAL A 400 -9.01 25.52 30.03
CA VAL A 400 -7.60 25.32 30.33
C VAL A 400 -7.02 24.29 29.39
N ILE A 401 -6.09 24.72 28.56
CA ILE A 401 -5.38 23.87 27.60
C ILE A 401 -3.98 23.62 28.16
N THR A 402 -3.64 22.36 28.43
CA THR A 402 -2.31 21.99 28.93
C THR A 402 -1.38 21.61 27.79
N SER A 403 -1.90 20.89 26.79
CA SER A 403 -1.18 20.49 25.58
C SER A 403 -2.13 20.42 24.38
N LEU A 404 -1.56 20.39 23.18
CA LEU A 404 -2.28 20.17 21.93
C LEU A 404 -1.94 18.79 21.35
N ASP A 405 -2.96 17.98 21.11
CA ASP A 405 -2.85 16.67 20.46
C ASP A 405 -3.20 16.78 18.98
N LEU A 406 -2.39 16.13 18.15
CA LEU A 406 -2.66 16.03 16.72
C LEU A 406 -3.32 14.68 16.40
N VAL A 407 -4.50 14.74 15.79
CA VAL A 407 -5.26 13.56 15.33
C VAL A 407 -5.24 13.52 13.81
N LEU A 408 -4.91 12.35 13.26
CA LEU A 408 -4.61 12.17 11.82
C LEU A 408 -5.38 11.00 11.20
N GLU A 409 -5.96 10.12 12.00
CA GLU A 409 -6.61 8.90 11.52
C GLU A 409 -7.97 9.19 10.89
N GLY A 410 -8.02 9.00 9.58
CA GLY A 410 -9.22 9.16 8.78
C GLY A 410 -9.98 7.88 8.46
N LEU A 411 -10.98 8.04 7.60
CA LEU A 411 -11.84 6.94 7.17
C LEU A 411 -11.03 5.85 6.45
N ASN A 412 -11.31 4.59 6.75
CA ASN A 412 -10.67 3.41 6.15
C ASN A 412 -9.14 3.37 6.30
N GLY A 413 -8.57 4.04 7.31
CA GLY A 413 -7.12 4.05 7.54
C GLY A 413 -6.35 5.06 6.68
N GLN A 414 -7.05 5.99 6.01
CA GLN A 414 -6.42 7.11 5.31
C GLN A 414 -5.74 8.06 6.29
N LEU A 415 -4.61 8.62 5.86
CA LEU A 415 -3.85 9.62 6.61
C LEU A 415 -3.63 10.85 5.72
N PRO A 416 -3.58 12.06 6.30
CA PRO A 416 -3.13 13.23 5.58
C PRO A 416 -1.64 13.09 5.22
N ASN A 417 -1.19 13.95 4.33
CA ASN A 417 0.21 14.10 4.03
C ASN A 417 1.02 14.46 5.31
N LEU A 418 2.14 13.75 5.53
CA LEU A 418 3.04 13.92 6.67
C LEU A 418 3.52 15.38 6.87
N ASP A 419 3.67 16.16 5.79
CA ASP A 419 4.10 17.56 5.90
C ASP A 419 3.10 18.42 6.70
N LEU A 420 1.81 18.08 6.73
CA LEU A 420 0.82 18.77 7.55
C LEU A 420 1.09 18.52 9.05
N ALA A 421 1.46 17.29 9.42
CA ALA A 421 1.86 16.95 10.78
C ALA A 421 3.20 17.59 11.17
N ASN A 422 4.16 17.61 10.24
CA ASN A 422 5.45 18.26 10.44
C ASN A 422 5.30 19.77 10.63
N LEU A 423 4.39 20.40 9.87
CA LEU A 423 4.05 21.81 9.99
C LEU A 423 3.52 22.13 11.40
N PHE A 424 2.58 21.33 11.90
CA PHE A 424 2.04 21.46 13.25
C PHE A 424 3.17 21.36 14.29
N TYR A 425 3.99 20.31 14.21
CA TYR A 425 5.08 20.09 15.17
C TYR A 425 6.12 21.23 15.15
N ALA A 426 6.49 21.72 13.97
CA ALA A 426 7.44 22.82 13.82
C ALA A 426 6.92 24.12 14.45
N PHE A 427 5.61 24.42 14.33
CA PHE A 427 5.02 25.58 15.00
C PHE A 427 4.88 25.39 16.51
N CYS A 428 4.57 24.18 16.99
CA CYS A 428 4.59 23.86 18.42
C CYS A 428 5.97 24.14 19.02
N GLN A 429 7.04 23.66 18.37
CA GLN A 429 8.41 23.90 18.82
C GLN A 429 8.78 25.39 18.82
N LYS A 430 8.43 26.12 17.74
CA LYS A 430 8.73 27.55 17.62
C LYS A 430 8.05 28.39 18.70
N ILE A 431 6.77 28.12 18.97
CA ILE A 431 5.96 28.92 19.89
C ILE A 431 6.16 28.46 21.36
N GLY A 432 6.71 27.25 21.56
CA GLY A 432 6.90 26.66 22.88
C GLY A 432 5.62 26.02 23.43
N VAL A 433 4.78 25.46 22.57
CA VAL A 433 3.54 24.75 22.96
C VAL A 433 3.82 23.26 23.12
N LEU A 434 3.36 22.69 24.22
CA LEU A 434 3.46 21.24 24.44
C LEU A 434 2.53 20.50 23.48
N CYS A 435 3.10 19.60 22.68
CA CYS A 435 2.37 18.81 21.70
C CYS A 435 2.39 17.32 22.04
N THR A 436 1.29 16.63 21.75
CA THR A 436 1.13 15.19 21.91
C THR A 436 0.66 14.55 20.60
N ILE A 437 0.87 13.24 20.49
CA ILE A 437 0.23 12.41 19.48
C ILE A 437 -0.37 11.21 20.22
N GLN A 438 -1.59 10.81 19.87
CA GLN A 438 -2.34 9.78 20.61
C GLN A 438 -2.51 10.08 22.12
N GLY A 439 -2.49 11.35 22.51
CA GLY A 439 -2.51 11.76 23.92
C GLY A 439 -1.23 11.46 24.70
N LYS A 440 -0.16 11.01 24.04
CA LYS A 440 1.13 10.70 24.64
C LYS A 440 2.15 11.82 24.38
N LEU A 441 2.96 12.13 25.40
CA LEU A 441 3.97 13.19 25.33
C LEU A 441 5.17 12.79 24.49
N GLN A 442 5.77 13.76 23.83
CA GLN A 442 7.01 13.52 23.09
C GLN A 442 8.16 13.22 24.05
N ARG A 443 8.88 12.13 23.79
CA ARG A 443 10.04 11.67 24.54
C ARG A 443 11.27 11.65 23.64
N ASN A 444 12.41 12.05 24.19
CA ASN A 444 13.68 12.09 23.48
C ASN A 444 14.66 11.00 23.94
N ASP A 445 14.25 10.15 24.88
CA ASP A 445 15.08 9.12 25.52
C ASP A 445 14.94 7.75 24.83
N TRP A 446 15.15 7.72 23.52
CA TRP A 446 14.99 6.56 22.64
C TRP A 446 15.87 5.36 23.00
N ASP A 447 17.06 5.61 23.57
CA ASP A 447 17.99 4.57 24.03
C ASP A 447 17.51 3.82 25.28
N THR A 448 16.56 4.40 26.01
CA THR A 448 16.06 3.79 27.24
C THR A 448 14.93 2.81 26.95
N VAL A 449 14.85 1.73 27.73
CA VAL A 449 13.74 0.77 27.66
C VAL A 449 12.38 1.47 27.80
N SER A 450 12.30 2.51 28.65
CA SER A 450 11.08 3.29 28.84
C SER A 450 10.72 4.17 27.64
N GLY A 451 11.71 4.71 26.93
CA GLY A 451 11.49 5.46 25.69
C GLY A 451 11.02 4.54 24.57
N TYR A 452 11.67 3.39 24.40
CA TYR A 452 11.24 2.37 23.44
C TYR A 452 9.82 1.87 23.72
N SER A 453 9.50 1.51 24.97
CA SER A 453 8.13 1.04 25.30
C SER A 453 7.07 2.10 25.02
N HIS A 454 7.39 3.37 25.28
CA HIS A 454 6.51 4.49 24.99
C HIS A 454 6.31 4.70 23.48
N ALA A 455 7.38 4.59 22.69
CA ALA A 455 7.33 4.66 21.22
C ALA A 455 6.47 3.52 20.64
N VAL A 456 6.66 2.28 21.11
CA VAL A 456 5.84 1.12 20.74
C VAL A 456 4.38 1.36 21.10
N GLN A 457 4.08 1.82 22.32
CA GLN A 457 2.72 2.09 22.77
C GLN A 457 2.03 3.15 21.90
N THR A 458 2.73 4.24 21.57
CA THR A 458 2.23 5.32 20.73
C THR A 458 1.97 4.83 19.30
N MET A 459 2.90 4.07 18.73
CA MET A 459 2.76 3.46 17.41
C MET A 459 1.57 2.48 17.38
N MET A 460 1.44 1.62 18.40
CA MET A 460 0.33 0.66 18.49
C MET A 460 -1.02 1.36 18.65
N LEU A 461 -1.11 2.46 19.41
CA LEU A 461 -2.33 3.27 19.47
C LEU A 461 -2.75 3.77 18.08
N MET A 462 -1.79 4.27 17.29
CA MET A 462 -2.04 4.70 15.91
C MET A 462 -2.51 3.54 15.02
N VAL A 463 -1.88 2.36 15.14
CA VAL A 463 -2.27 1.13 14.41
C VAL A 463 -3.71 0.73 14.77
N MET A 464 -4.05 0.70 16.05
CA MET A 464 -5.40 0.33 16.50
C MET A 464 -6.45 1.34 16.01
N LYS A 465 -6.14 2.64 16.04
CA LYS A 465 -7.04 3.69 15.53
C LYS A 465 -7.23 3.63 14.02
N GLN A 466 -6.18 3.33 13.25
CA GLN A 466 -6.30 3.13 11.82
C GLN A 466 -7.08 1.84 11.49
N ALA A 467 -6.83 0.76 12.22
CA ALA A 467 -7.46 -0.54 11.99
C ALA A 467 -8.98 -0.50 12.20
N SER A 468 -9.49 0.36 13.08
CA SER A 468 -10.94 0.52 13.27
C SER A 468 -11.64 1.12 12.05
N GLY A 469 -10.89 1.77 11.14
CA GLY A 469 -11.40 2.34 9.89
C GLY A 469 -12.40 3.49 10.04
N ARG A 470 -12.71 3.90 11.28
CA ARG A 470 -13.56 5.06 11.56
C ARG A 470 -12.73 6.36 11.58
N PRO A 471 -13.29 7.50 11.16
CA PRO A 471 -12.62 8.78 11.32
C PRO A 471 -12.61 9.19 12.80
N TRP A 472 -11.45 9.57 13.34
CA TRP A 472 -11.30 9.98 14.74
C TRP A 472 -11.52 11.48 14.98
N GLY A 473 -11.84 12.22 13.91
CA GLY A 473 -12.28 13.62 13.93
C GLY A 473 -12.78 14.04 12.55
N ASP A 474 -13.34 15.25 12.44
CA ASP A 474 -13.93 15.76 11.19
C ASP A 474 -12.98 15.73 9.99
N HIS A 475 -11.68 15.92 10.24
CA HIS A 475 -10.63 15.85 9.21
C HIS A 475 -10.66 14.53 8.42
N GLY A 476 -11.05 13.42 9.06
CA GLY A 476 -11.03 12.10 8.45
C GLY A 476 -11.97 11.96 7.24
N LEU A 477 -13.01 12.80 7.15
CA LEU A 477 -13.94 12.84 6.02
C LEU A 477 -13.41 13.67 4.85
N PHE A 478 -12.53 14.65 5.10
CA PHE A 478 -11.89 15.46 4.06
C PHE A 478 -10.94 14.64 3.18
N LEU A 479 -10.24 13.67 3.78
CA LEU A 479 -9.23 12.85 3.09
C LEU A 479 -9.82 12.07 1.90
N ARG A 480 -11.09 11.66 2.00
CA ARG A 480 -11.82 11.00 0.91
C ARG A 480 -11.91 11.86 -0.37
N TYR A 481 -11.90 13.19 -0.21
CA TYR A 481 -11.95 14.15 -1.31
C TYR A 481 -10.55 14.64 -1.72
N HIS A 482 -9.49 13.97 -1.25
CA HIS A 482 -8.09 14.40 -1.43
C HIS A 482 -7.84 15.81 -0.92
N ILE A 483 -8.49 16.17 0.19
CA ILE A 483 -8.24 17.41 0.92
C ILE A 483 -7.41 17.07 2.15
N GLU A 484 -6.22 17.64 2.22
CA GLU A 484 -5.30 17.40 3.33
C GLU A 484 -5.83 18.05 4.61
N ALA A 485 -6.11 17.23 5.62
CA ALA A 485 -6.75 17.70 6.83
C ALA A 485 -6.26 17.01 8.09
N ALA A 486 -6.25 17.74 9.20
CA ALA A 486 -5.95 17.23 10.53
C ALA A 486 -6.84 17.87 11.60
N THR A 487 -7.12 17.14 12.68
CA THR A 487 -7.80 17.69 13.86
C THR A 487 -6.76 18.02 14.94
N ILE A 488 -6.85 19.24 15.49
CA ILE A 488 -6.06 19.68 16.64
C ILE A 488 -6.96 19.67 17.87
N LYS A 489 -6.59 18.86 18.86
CA LYS A 489 -7.37 18.66 20.08
C LYS A 489 -6.66 19.24 21.30
N GLY A 490 -7.37 20.04 22.10
CA GLY A 490 -6.87 20.56 23.37
C GLY A 490 -7.03 19.52 24.49
N ILE A 491 -5.92 19.16 25.13
CA ILE A 491 -5.89 18.22 26.26
C ILE A 491 -5.68 18.99 27.57
N ASN A 492 -6.38 18.57 28.62
CA ASN A 492 -6.28 19.11 29.99
C ASN A 492 -5.83 18.04 31.01
N SER A 493 -4.78 17.29 30.67
CA SER A 493 -4.24 16.22 31.52
C SER A 493 -2.95 16.64 32.22
N PHE A 494 -2.17 17.54 31.62
CA PHE A 494 -0.84 17.90 32.12
C PHE A 494 -0.88 19.20 32.94
N ARG A 495 -1.45 19.14 34.15
CA ARG A 495 -1.70 20.32 35.01
C ARG A 495 -0.48 21.22 35.32
N GLN A 496 0.74 20.71 35.12
CA GLN A 496 1.99 21.47 35.28
C GLN A 496 2.20 22.52 34.17
N TYR A 497 1.58 22.31 33.01
CA TYR A 497 1.68 23.18 31.85
C TYR A 497 0.36 23.90 31.61
N LYS A 498 0.44 25.17 31.20
CA LYS A 498 -0.73 25.95 30.80
C LYS A 498 -0.40 26.70 29.53
N THR A 499 -1.23 26.51 28.52
CA THR A 499 -1.15 27.19 27.23
C THR A 499 -2.35 28.12 27.11
N ASP A 500 -2.08 29.40 26.85
CA ASP A 500 -3.14 30.39 26.67
C ASP A 500 -3.79 30.27 25.28
N ALA A 501 -5.08 30.61 25.18
CA ALA A 501 -5.80 30.60 23.90
C ALA A 501 -5.17 31.54 22.85
N THR A 502 -4.49 32.60 23.30
CA THR A 502 -3.70 33.49 22.42
C THR A 502 -2.57 32.74 21.73
N THR A 503 -1.89 31.86 22.46
CA THR A 503 -0.78 31.04 21.95
C THR A 503 -1.28 30.01 20.93
N VAL A 504 -2.43 29.38 21.20
CA VAL A 504 -3.09 28.47 20.26
C VAL A 504 -3.52 29.23 18.98
N GLY A 505 -4.08 30.43 19.13
CA GLY A 505 -4.44 31.28 17.99
C GLY A 505 -3.24 31.71 17.14
N ARG A 506 -2.08 31.99 17.76
CA ARG A 506 -0.83 32.25 17.03
C ARG A 506 -0.35 31.02 16.26
N LEU A 507 -0.42 29.83 16.87
CA LEU A 507 -0.08 28.59 16.18
C LEU A 507 -0.95 28.37 14.94
N LEU A 508 -2.27 28.53 15.07
CA LEU A 508 -3.19 28.42 13.95
C LEU A 508 -2.93 29.50 12.89
N GLU A 509 -2.70 30.75 13.29
CA GLU A 509 -2.30 31.81 12.35
C GLU A 509 -1.05 31.42 11.55
N GLY A 510 0.00 30.92 12.21
CA GLY A 510 1.24 30.46 11.58
C GLY A 510 0.98 29.35 10.56
N MET A 511 0.21 28.33 10.94
CA MET A 511 -0.16 27.22 10.05
C MET A 511 -0.95 27.71 8.83
N TYR A 512 -2.00 28.53 9.02
CA TYR A 512 -2.78 29.07 7.90
C TYR A 512 -1.95 29.97 6.98
N ARG A 513 -0.99 30.74 7.51
CA ARG A 513 -0.07 31.52 6.68
C ARG A 513 0.78 30.64 5.78
N LYS A 514 1.13 29.43 6.22
CA LYS A 514 1.87 28.46 5.40
C LYS A 514 1.01 27.73 4.40
N LEU A 515 -0.16 27.24 4.83
CA LEU A 515 -1.12 26.63 3.92
C LEU A 515 -1.59 27.62 2.83
N ASN A 516 -1.68 28.90 3.15
CA ASN A 516 -2.00 29.96 2.19
C ASN A 516 -0.94 30.11 1.09
N ASN A 517 0.32 29.79 1.37
CA ASN A 517 1.42 29.90 0.42
C ASN A 517 1.64 28.65 -0.45
N LEU A 518 0.91 27.56 -0.20
CA LEU A 518 0.96 26.38 -1.07
C LEU A 518 0.55 26.76 -2.49
N LEU A 519 1.41 26.52 -3.48
CA LEU A 519 1.11 26.78 -4.89
C LEU A 519 0.43 25.60 -5.56
N GLU A 520 0.71 24.39 -5.07
CA GLU A 520 0.19 23.14 -5.57
C GLU A 520 -0.35 22.30 -4.40
N ARG A 521 -1.13 21.27 -4.75
CA ARG A 521 -1.54 20.24 -3.79
C ARG A 521 -0.32 19.46 -3.30
N LEU A 522 -0.40 18.95 -2.08
CA LEU A 522 0.70 18.22 -1.46
C LEU A 522 0.89 16.87 -2.15
N HIS A 523 1.97 16.71 -2.92
CA HIS A 523 2.22 15.50 -3.73
C HIS A 523 3.60 14.84 -3.53
N GLN A 524 4.59 15.53 -2.94
CA GLN A 524 5.95 14.99 -2.78
C GLN A 524 6.18 14.18 -1.50
N SER A 525 5.27 14.25 -0.53
CA SER A 525 5.46 13.68 0.81
C SER A 525 4.66 12.40 1.06
N TYR A 526 5.06 11.63 2.08
CA TYR A 526 4.53 10.30 2.36
C TYR A 526 3.07 10.33 2.87
N PHE A 527 2.20 9.52 2.26
CA PHE A 527 0.81 9.25 2.70
C PHE A 527 0.68 7.99 3.57
N PHE A 528 1.74 7.18 3.61
CA PHE A 528 1.76 5.88 4.26
C PHE A 528 2.89 5.87 5.30
N TYR A 529 2.53 6.09 6.55
CA TYR A 529 3.48 6.20 7.66
C TYR A 529 2.86 5.76 8.99
N LEU A 530 3.73 5.34 9.92
CA LEU A 530 3.39 5.17 11.34
C LEU A 530 4.26 6.13 12.16
N MET A 531 3.69 6.75 13.18
CA MET A 531 4.41 7.72 14.01
C MET A 531 4.54 7.23 15.46
N PRO A 532 5.71 6.72 15.86
CA PRO A 532 6.03 6.52 17.28
C PRO A 532 6.17 7.86 18.03
N SER A 533 6.43 8.97 17.32
CA SER A 533 6.59 10.33 17.85
C SER A 533 6.24 11.35 16.76
N LEU A 534 5.95 12.61 17.12
CA LEU A 534 5.81 13.71 16.12
C LEU A 534 7.15 14.08 15.46
N SER A 535 8.27 13.67 16.06
CA SER A 535 9.62 13.95 15.56
C SER A 535 10.18 12.83 14.67
N HIS A 536 9.57 11.64 14.71
CA HIS A 536 10.07 10.45 14.02
C HIS A 536 8.92 9.63 13.43
N PHE A 537 9.07 9.18 12.19
CA PHE A 537 8.09 8.38 11.48
C PHE A 537 8.73 7.12 10.88
N VAL A 538 7.92 6.08 10.69
CA VAL A 538 8.28 4.84 10.00
C VAL A 538 7.63 4.86 8.63
N SER A 539 8.45 4.81 7.58
CA SER A 539 7.97 4.79 6.20
C SER A 539 7.43 3.42 5.80
N ILE A 540 6.60 3.39 4.75
CA ILE A 540 6.06 2.15 4.15
C ILE A 540 7.12 1.09 3.84
N GLY A 541 8.33 1.50 3.45
CA GLY A 541 9.44 0.60 3.15
C GLY A 541 9.92 -0.22 4.35
N TYR A 542 9.76 0.29 5.58
CA TYR A 542 10.20 -0.41 6.78
C TYR A 542 9.14 -1.33 7.37
N TYR A 543 7.86 -0.95 7.35
CA TYR A 543 6.81 -1.76 7.98
C TYR A 543 6.19 -2.81 7.03
N MET A 544 6.20 -2.61 5.71
CA MET A 544 5.67 -3.61 4.76
C MET A 544 6.37 -4.96 4.82
N PRO A 545 7.70 -5.07 5.03
CA PRO A 545 8.38 -6.35 5.23
C PRO A 545 7.78 -7.21 6.36
N ALA A 546 7.29 -6.62 7.45
CA ALA A 546 6.64 -7.38 8.53
C ALA A 546 5.40 -8.12 8.02
N PHE A 547 4.55 -7.44 7.24
CA PHE A 547 3.40 -8.05 6.58
C PHE A 547 3.83 -9.04 5.50
N GLY A 548 4.86 -8.72 4.71
CA GLY A 548 5.40 -9.61 3.68
C GLY A 548 5.85 -10.96 4.24
N LEU A 549 6.52 -10.97 5.40
CA LEU A 549 6.91 -12.20 6.09
C LEU A 549 5.71 -13.06 6.50
N LEU A 550 4.60 -12.44 6.92
CA LEU A 550 3.35 -13.14 7.22
C LEU A 550 2.66 -13.65 5.94
N ALA A 551 2.64 -12.85 4.87
CA ALA A 551 2.02 -13.22 3.60
C ALA A 551 2.75 -14.38 2.90
N VAL A 552 4.08 -14.45 3.00
CA VAL A 552 4.90 -15.55 2.46
C VAL A 552 4.48 -16.90 3.04
N ILE A 553 4.02 -16.96 4.29
CA ILE A 553 3.52 -18.20 4.92
C ILE A 553 2.35 -18.78 4.11
N LEU A 554 1.43 -17.93 3.67
CA LEU A 554 0.28 -18.35 2.87
C LEU A 554 0.72 -18.87 1.51
N LEU A 555 1.68 -18.21 0.86
CA LEU A 555 2.23 -18.65 -0.42
C LEU A 555 2.97 -19.99 -0.30
N LEU A 556 3.80 -20.16 0.72
CA LEU A 556 4.52 -21.42 0.97
C LEU A 556 3.53 -22.57 1.26
N ARG A 557 2.45 -22.30 1.98
CA ARG A 557 1.39 -23.29 2.25
C ARG A 557 0.57 -23.63 1.01
N ALA A 558 0.25 -22.64 0.17
CA ALA A 558 -0.39 -22.88 -1.11
C ALA A 558 0.49 -23.73 -2.04
N LEU A 559 1.79 -23.43 -2.11
CA LEU A 559 2.75 -24.20 -2.91
C LEU A 559 2.90 -25.64 -2.43
N ASP A 560 3.00 -25.86 -1.11
CA ASP A 560 3.09 -27.20 -0.53
C ASP A 560 1.83 -28.04 -0.83
N LEU A 561 0.64 -27.46 -0.67
CA LEU A 561 -0.62 -28.11 -1.03
C LEU A 561 -0.71 -28.41 -2.53
N TRP A 562 -0.28 -27.48 -3.39
CA TRP A 562 -0.24 -27.67 -4.84
C TRP A 562 0.69 -28.82 -5.23
N VAL A 563 1.89 -28.89 -4.65
CA VAL A 563 2.85 -29.98 -4.90
C VAL A 563 2.23 -31.32 -4.51
N GLN A 564 1.63 -31.40 -3.31
CA GLN A 564 0.99 -32.64 -2.83
C GLN A 564 -0.20 -33.09 -3.69
N LEU A 565 -0.88 -32.17 -4.37
CA LEU A 565 -1.95 -32.48 -5.31
C LEU A 565 -1.43 -32.96 -6.68
N VAL A 566 -0.28 -32.46 -7.12
CA VAL A 566 0.30 -32.75 -8.44
C VAL A 566 1.22 -33.98 -8.44
N THR A 567 1.93 -34.27 -7.35
CA THR A 567 2.82 -35.43 -7.26
C THR A 567 2.07 -36.68 -6.81
N PRO A 568 2.01 -37.76 -7.62
CA PRO A 568 1.42 -39.03 -7.19
C PRO A 568 2.27 -39.69 -6.09
N PRO A 569 1.66 -40.48 -5.19
CA PRO A 569 2.42 -41.22 -4.18
C PRO A 569 3.40 -42.20 -4.85
N PRO A 570 4.59 -42.43 -4.28
CA PRO A 570 5.53 -43.41 -4.80
C PRO A 570 4.88 -44.81 -4.78
N ARG A 571 4.91 -45.51 -5.92
CA ARG A 571 4.47 -46.91 -6.00
C ARG A 571 5.39 -47.74 -5.10
N SER A 572 4.83 -48.37 -4.07
CA SER A 572 5.51 -49.43 -3.32
C SER A 572 5.73 -50.63 -4.25
N GLU A 573 6.95 -51.17 -4.28
CA GLU A 573 7.33 -52.29 -5.17
C GLU A 573 6.74 -53.65 -4.77
N ASP A 574 5.92 -53.74 -3.72
CA ASP A 574 5.30 -55.01 -3.31
C ASP A 574 3.78 -54.99 -3.48
N GLY A 575 3.29 -55.82 -4.40
CA GLY A 575 1.94 -56.39 -4.37
C GLY A 575 0.89 -55.68 -5.23
N ILE A 576 0.17 -56.49 -6.00
CA ILE A 576 -1.00 -56.14 -6.82
C ILE A 576 -2.03 -55.44 -5.93
N ALA A 577 -2.10 -54.10 -6.00
CA ALA A 577 -3.24 -53.33 -5.55
C ALA A 577 -4.05 -52.95 -6.80
N GLU A 578 -5.34 -53.29 -6.77
CA GLU A 578 -6.30 -52.90 -7.80
C GLU A 578 -6.18 -51.41 -8.10
N VAL A 579 -6.22 -51.07 -9.39
CA VAL A 579 -6.26 -49.69 -9.86
C VAL A 579 -7.62 -49.12 -9.50
N ASP A 580 -7.80 -48.72 -8.24
CA ASP A 580 -8.90 -47.87 -7.85
C ASP A 580 -8.65 -46.52 -8.51
N GLN A 581 -9.47 -46.27 -9.52
CA GLN A 581 -9.47 -45.10 -10.36
C GLN A 581 -9.64 -43.88 -9.45
N GLN A 582 -8.56 -43.14 -9.20
CA GLN A 582 -8.58 -41.90 -8.41
C GLN A 582 -9.63 -40.96 -9.03
N SER A 583 -10.82 -40.95 -8.41
CA SER A 583 -11.92 -40.09 -8.82
C SER A 583 -11.48 -38.65 -8.59
N SER A 584 -11.47 -37.86 -9.68
CA SER A 584 -11.30 -36.42 -9.58
C SER A 584 -12.26 -35.89 -8.52
N PRO A 585 -11.82 -35.01 -7.59
CA PRO A 585 -12.70 -34.51 -6.55
C PRO A 585 -13.94 -33.91 -7.21
N GLY A 586 -15.12 -34.40 -6.83
CA GLY A 586 -16.38 -33.87 -7.34
C GLY A 586 -16.40 -32.36 -7.12
N VAL A 587 -16.63 -31.57 -8.18
CA VAL A 587 -16.67 -30.10 -8.12
C VAL A 587 -17.60 -29.60 -7.00
N LEU A 588 -18.66 -30.39 -6.74
CA LEU A 588 -19.65 -30.15 -5.68
C LEU A 588 -19.04 -30.18 -4.26
N SER A 589 -18.02 -31.01 -4.02
CA SER A 589 -17.34 -31.11 -2.72
C SER A 589 -16.63 -29.83 -2.31
N VAL A 590 -16.09 -29.08 -3.27
CA VAL A 590 -15.38 -27.81 -3.02
C VAL A 590 -16.34 -26.63 -3.11
N LEU A 591 -17.27 -26.64 -4.06
CA LEU A 591 -18.17 -25.52 -4.31
C LEU A 591 -19.21 -25.34 -3.19
N THR A 592 -19.72 -26.43 -2.62
CA THR A 592 -20.78 -26.37 -1.60
C THR A 592 -20.33 -25.64 -0.31
N PRO A 593 -19.18 -25.99 0.32
CA PRO A 593 -18.62 -25.23 1.43
C PRO A 593 -18.37 -23.75 1.11
N LEU A 594 -17.87 -23.46 -0.09
CA LEU A 594 -17.56 -22.11 -0.53
C LEU A 594 -18.83 -21.25 -0.60
N VAL A 595 -19.87 -21.74 -1.28
CA VAL A 595 -21.14 -21.02 -1.47
C VAL A 595 -21.86 -20.83 -0.15
N ILE A 596 -21.98 -21.86 0.70
CA ILE A 596 -22.67 -21.75 1.99
C ILE A 596 -21.95 -20.76 2.91
N SER A 597 -20.61 -20.75 2.92
CA SER A 597 -19.84 -19.80 3.73
C SER A 597 -20.08 -18.35 3.30
N HIS A 598 -20.12 -18.07 1.99
CA HIS A 598 -20.41 -16.73 1.48
C HIS A 598 -21.87 -16.34 1.68
N LEU A 599 -22.83 -17.26 1.53
CA LEU A 599 -24.24 -17.00 1.86
C LEU A 599 -24.42 -16.65 3.33
N THR A 600 -23.66 -17.29 4.23
CA THR A 600 -23.66 -16.96 5.66
C THR A 600 -23.04 -15.57 5.91
N GLY A 601 -22.02 -15.17 5.15
CA GLY A 601 -21.47 -13.82 5.17
C GLY A 601 -22.46 -12.76 4.67
N VAL A 602 -23.18 -13.03 3.57
CA VAL A 602 -24.25 -12.15 3.07
C VAL A 602 -25.39 -12.04 4.08
N ALA A 603 -25.74 -13.16 4.73
CA ALA A 603 -26.72 -13.17 5.81
C ALA A 603 -26.25 -12.29 6.99
N LEU A 604 -24.98 -12.41 7.41
CA LEU A 604 -24.40 -11.57 8.46
C LEU A 604 -24.42 -10.09 8.07
N TYR A 605 -24.20 -9.75 6.80
CA TYR A 605 -24.23 -8.37 6.32
C TYR A 605 -25.64 -7.76 6.29
N MET A 606 -26.64 -8.49 5.77
CA MET A 606 -27.99 -7.96 5.49
C MET A 606 -28.99 -8.15 6.64
N LEU A 607 -29.03 -9.34 7.26
CA LEU A 607 -30.11 -9.71 8.16
C LEU A 607 -30.15 -8.91 9.47
N PRO A 608 -29.02 -8.50 10.10
CA PRO A 608 -29.08 -7.75 11.36
C PRO A 608 -29.96 -6.50 11.29
N VAL A 609 -29.90 -5.76 10.18
CA VAL A 609 -30.73 -4.56 9.98
C VAL A 609 -32.14 -4.92 9.52
N CYS A 610 -32.29 -5.90 8.62
CA CYS A 610 -33.61 -6.27 8.10
C CYS A 610 -34.53 -6.97 9.12
N PHE A 611 -33.98 -7.72 10.07
CA PHE A 611 -34.76 -8.48 11.06
C PHE A 611 -34.95 -7.74 12.39
N GLN A 612 -34.45 -6.51 12.51
CA GLN A 612 -34.55 -5.72 13.72
C GLN A 612 -36.00 -5.54 14.19
N GLU A 613 -36.91 -5.10 13.31
CA GLU A 613 -38.33 -4.87 13.68
C GLU A 613 -38.97 -6.17 14.21
N MET A 614 -38.75 -7.29 13.52
CA MET A 614 -39.25 -8.59 13.95
C MET A 614 -38.67 -9.03 15.30
N ALA A 615 -37.37 -8.78 15.53
CA ALA A 615 -36.70 -9.16 16.78
C ALA A 615 -37.24 -8.37 17.98
N VAL A 616 -37.48 -7.07 17.82
CA VAL A 616 -38.04 -6.20 18.87
C VAL A 616 -39.49 -6.55 19.17
N GLU A 617 -40.28 -6.98 18.18
CA GLU A 617 -41.65 -7.46 18.42
C GLU A 617 -41.71 -8.73 19.29
N HIS A 618 -40.72 -9.62 19.15
CA HIS A 618 -40.73 -10.94 19.81
C HIS A 618 -39.92 -10.98 21.12
N PHE A 619 -38.94 -10.08 21.29
CA PHE A 619 -38.04 -10.05 22.45
C PHE A 619 -38.02 -8.65 23.09
N PRO A 620 -37.95 -8.55 24.43
CA PRO A 620 -37.89 -7.28 25.15
C PRO A 620 -36.46 -6.69 25.09
N VAL A 621 -35.99 -6.31 23.90
CA VAL A 621 -34.68 -5.74 23.64
C VAL A 621 -34.82 -4.42 22.90
N SER A 622 -33.84 -3.52 23.07
CA SER A 622 -33.77 -2.30 22.25
C SER A 622 -33.40 -2.62 20.80
N ASP A 623 -33.66 -1.67 19.90
CA ASP A 623 -33.33 -1.79 18.49
C ASP A 623 -31.85 -2.08 18.21
N THR A 624 -30.95 -1.38 18.92
CA THR A 624 -29.50 -1.57 18.81
C THR A 624 -29.09 -2.96 19.30
N GLU A 625 -29.62 -3.39 20.44
CA GLU A 625 -29.39 -4.73 20.99
C GLU A 625 -29.91 -5.81 20.05
N ALA A 626 -31.08 -5.61 19.43
CA ALA A 626 -31.64 -6.54 18.46
C ALA A 626 -30.69 -6.76 17.29
N VAL A 627 -30.17 -5.69 16.68
CA VAL A 627 -29.19 -5.76 15.57
C VAL A 627 -27.94 -6.53 16.00
N VAL A 628 -27.36 -6.19 17.15
CA VAL A 628 -26.13 -6.84 17.65
C VAL A 628 -26.37 -8.32 17.99
N LEU A 629 -27.47 -8.64 18.66
CA LEU A 629 -27.82 -10.01 19.02
C LEU A 629 -28.10 -10.86 17.77
N THR A 630 -28.78 -10.31 16.76
CA THR A 630 -28.98 -10.99 15.46
C THR A 630 -27.65 -11.24 14.76
N ALA A 631 -26.72 -10.27 14.76
CA ALA A 631 -25.39 -10.46 14.19
C ALA A 631 -24.60 -11.58 14.91
N ILE A 632 -24.62 -11.60 16.25
CA ILE A 632 -24.00 -12.67 17.06
C ILE A 632 -24.69 -14.02 16.82
N ALA A 633 -26.02 -14.05 16.68
CA ALA A 633 -26.77 -15.26 16.41
C ALA A 633 -26.39 -15.86 15.04
N ILE A 634 -26.26 -15.04 14.00
CA ILE A 634 -25.84 -15.50 12.66
C ILE A 634 -24.38 -15.96 12.67
N TYR A 635 -23.51 -15.21 13.36
CA TYR A 635 -22.10 -15.59 13.53
C TYR A 635 -21.96 -16.94 14.25
N THR A 636 -22.69 -17.15 15.34
CA THR A 636 -22.65 -18.41 16.09
C THR A 636 -23.33 -19.56 15.33
N ALA A 637 -24.41 -19.30 14.59
CA ALA A 637 -25.07 -20.29 13.74
C ALA A 637 -24.15 -20.79 12.61
N GLY A 638 -23.27 -19.95 12.08
CA GLY A 638 -22.25 -20.36 11.11
C GLY A 638 -21.25 -21.38 11.65
N LEU A 639 -21.06 -21.50 12.98
CA LEU A 639 -20.24 -22.56 13.56
C LEU A 639 -20.84 -23.96 13.36
N ALA A 640 -22.15 -24.07 13.12
CA ALA A 640 -22.82 -25.33 12.79
C ALA A 640 -22.66 -25.73 11.31
N LEU A 641 -21.97 -24.92 10.49
CA LEU A 641 -21.80 -25.13 9.04
C LEU A 641 -21.25 -26.52 8.64
N PRO A 642 -20.29 -27.15 9.37
CA PRO A 642 -19.83 -28.49 9.03
C PRO A 642 -20.98 -29.52 9.01
N HIS A 643 -21.91 -29.46 9.95
CA HIS A 643 -23.06 -30.38 9.98
C HIS A 643 -23.95 -30.22 8.75
N ASN A 644 -24.15 -28.99 8.29
CA ASN A 644 -24.97 -28.69 7.12
C ASN A 644 -24.28 -29.15 5.84
N THR A 645 -22.97 -28.93 5.69
CA THR A 645 -22.23 -29.33 4.48
C THR A 645 -22.08 -30.84 4.39
N HIS A 646 -21.82 -31.54 5.50
CA HIS A 646 -21.75 -33.00 5.51
C HIS A 646 -23.08 -33.67 5.17
N ARG A 647 -24.23 -33.03 5.45
CA ARG A 647 -25.55 -33.53 5.07
C ARG A 647 -25.77 -33.51 3.55
N PHE A 648 -25.16 -32.56 2.84
CA PHE A 648 -25.24 -32.45 1.37
C PHE A 648 -24.15 -33.25 0.65
N LEU A 649 -23.05 -33.58 1.33
CA LEU A 649 -21.86 -34.24 0.76
C LEU A 649 -21.78 -35.74 1.06
N SER A 650 -22.91 -36.39 1.35
CA SER A 650 -23.02 -37.70 1.99
C SER A 650 -22.37 -38.91 1.28
N ASP A 651 -21.63 -38.75 0.17
CA ASP A 651 -20.95 -39.87 -0.52
C ASP A 651 -19.60 -39.54 -1.20
N GLU A 652 -19.01 -38.34 -1.06
CA GLU A 652 -17.79 -37.95 -1.83
C GLU A 652 -16.70 -37.22 -1.01
N GLY A 653 -16.41 -37.69 0.21
CA GLY A 653 -15.30 -37.18 1.03
C GLY A 653 -13.93 -37.67 0.54
N THR A 654 -13.44 -37.18 -0.60
CA THR A 654 -12.09 -37.55 -1.08
C THR A 654 -11.00 -36.80 -0.30
N GLU A 655 -9.89 -37.48 0.01
CA GLU A 655 -8.66 -36.86 0.56
C GLU A 655 -8.13 -35.70 -0.30
N GLN A 656 -8.42 -35.73 -1.61
CA GLN A 656 -8.09 -34.64 -2.52
C GLN A 656 -9.02 -33.42 -2.33
N GLY A 657 -10.29 -33.62 -1.99
CA GLY A 657 -11.30 -32.56 -1.85
C GLY A 657 -10.96 -31.51 -0.79
N TRP A 658 -10.59 -31.93 0.43
CA TRP A 658 -10.23 -30.98 1.50
C TRP A 658 -8.92 -30.23 1.21
N ARG A 659 -7.98 -30.88 0.50
CA ARG A 659 -6.71 -30.24 0.09
C ARG A 659 -6.92 -29.17 -0.96
N VAL A 660 -7.79 -29.43 -1.94
CA VAL A 660 -8.21 -28.42 -2.94
C VAL A 660 -8.96 -27.28 -2.26
N LEU A 661 -9.90 -27.58 -1.37
CA LEU A 661 -10.63 -26.55 -0.62
C LEU A 661 -9.69 -25.68 0.22
N LYS A 662 -8.71 -26.30 0.92
CA LYS A 662 -7.69 -25.57 1.68
C LYS A 662 -6.81 -24.71 0.78
N LEU A 663 -6.40 -25.21 -0.39
CA LEU A 663 -5.62 -24.44 -1.36
C LEU A 663 -6.38 -23.18 -1.80
N VAL A 664 -7.65 -23.32 -2.18
CA VAL A 664 -8.52 -22.19 -2.56
C VAL A 664 -8.66 -21.22 -1.39
N ALA A 665 -8.88 -21.70 -0.16
CA ALA A 665 -9.03 -20.86 1.02
C ALA A 665 -7.75 -20.08 1.36
N VAL A 666 -6.58 -20.72 1.26
CA VAL A 666 -5.27 -20.07 1.52
C VAL A 666 -4.98 -18.99 0.47
N LEU A 667 -5.24 -19.28 -0.82
CA LEU A 667 -5.09 -18.29 -1.88
C LEU A 667 -6.07 -17.12 -1.72
N TYR A 668 -7.32 -17.44 -1.36
CA TYR A 668 -8.33 -16.43 -1.06
C TYR A 668 -7.88 -15.52 0.09
N LEU A 669 -7.40 -16.10 1.19
CA LEU A 669 -6.89 -15.35 2.33
C LEU A 669 -5.67 -14.49 1.94
N ALA A 670 -4.77 -14.99 1.11
CA ALA A 670 -3.58 -14.25 0.67
C ALA A 670 -3.95 -13.00 -0.13
N VAL A 671 -4.88 -13.13 -1.08
CA VAL A 671 -5.39 -11.99 -1.86
C VAL A 671 -6.16 -11.02 -0.95
N LEU A 672 -7.02 -11.55 -0.07
CA LEU A 672 -7.80 -10.74 0.86
C LEU A 672 -6.92 -9.89 1.78
N LEU A 673 -5.92 -10.50 2.43
CA LEU A 673 -5.00 -9.80 3.31
C LEU A 673 -4.11 -8.82 2.53
N GLY A 674 -3.64 -9.20 1.34
CA GLY A 674 -2.84 -8.32 0.47
C GLY A 674 -3.60 -7.05 0.08
N CYS A 675 -4.84 -7.19 -0.39
CA CYS A 675 -5.71 -6.06 -0.72
C CYS A 675 -6.03 -5.22 0.53
N THR A 676 -6.32 -5.87 1.66
CA THR A 676 -6.62 -5.15 2.91
C THR A 676 -5.42 -4.36 3.39
N ALA A 677 -4.20 -4.92 3.33
CA ALA A 677 -2.98 -4.24 3.76
C ALA A 677 -2.60 -3.04 2.86
N LEU A 678 -2.99 -3.06 1.58
CA LEU A 678 -2.81 -1.93 0.67
C LEU A 678 -3.78 -0.77 0.95
N ILE A 679 -5.02 -1.09 1.36
CA ILE A 679 -6.03 -0.08 1.71
C ILE A 679 -5.78 0.45 3.13
N ASN A 680 -5.62 -0.47 4.07
CA ASN A 680 -5.43 -0.22 5.49
C ASN A 680 -4.44 -1.24 6.05
N PHE A 681 -3.16 -0.85 6.06
CA PHE A 681 -2.07 -1.68 6.55
C PHE A 681 -2.36 -2.21 7.96
N SER A 682 -2.82 -1.36 8.86
CA SER A 682 -3.06 -1.69 10.26
C SER A 682 -4.11 -2.79 10.44
N LEU A 683 -5.24 -2.70 9.71
CA LEU A 683 -6.25 -3.75 9.68
C LEU A 683 -5.71 -5.05 9.05
N GLY A 684 -5.02 -4.93 7.91
CA GLY A 684 -4.43 -6.08 7.22
C GLY A 684 -3.40 -6.82 8.07
N PHE A 685 -2.59 -6.10 8.84
CA PHE A 685 -1.59 -6.66 9.74
C PHE A 685 -2.22 -7.38 10.93
N ILE A 686 -3.22 -6.79 11.60
CA ILE A 686 -3.95 -7.44 12.72
C ILE A 686 -4.66 -8.72 12.25
N LEU A 687 -5.30 -8.67 11.08
CA LEU A 687 -5.93 -9.85 10.47
C LEU A 687 -4.89 -10.90 10.06
N ALA A 688 -3.72 -10.49 9.57
CA ALA A 688 -2.65 -11.43 9.23
C ALA A 688 -2.10 -12.14 10.48
N LEU A 689 -1.88 -11.42 11.59
CA LEU A 689 -1.41 -12.01 12.85
C LEU A 689 -2.35 -13.10 13.38
N THR A 690 -3.65 -12.98 13.13
CA THR A 690 -4.67 -13.87 13.69
C THR A 690 -5.06 -14.99 12.72
N LEU A 691 -5.22 -14.68 11.43
CA LEU A 691 -5.71 -15.64 10.42
C LEU A 691 -4.61 -16.44 9.72
N VAL A 692 -3.37 -15.94 9.63
CA VAL A 692 -2.26 -16.69 9.02
C VAL A 692 -1.94 -17.97 9.83
N PRO A 693 -1.90 -17.95 11.17
CA PRO A 693 -1.77 -19.18 11.96
C PRO A 693 -2.89 -20.19 11.67
N VAL A 694 -4.14 -19.73 11.55
CA VAL A 694 -5.30 -20.58 11.21
C VAL A 694 -5.05 -21.27 9.87
N ALA A 695 -4.70 -20.52 8.83
CA ALA A 695 -4.44 -21.06 7.50
C ALA A 695 -3.26 -22.04 7.47
N ALA A 696 -2.22 -21.79 8.26
CA ALA A 696 -1.02 -22.62 8.31
C ALA A 696 -1.26 -23.99 8.95
N PHE A 697 -1.99 -24.05 10.08
CA PHE A 697 -2.10 -25.26 10.90
C PHE A 697 -3.33 -26.14 10.63
N VAL A 698 -4.42 -25.57 10.11
CA VAL A 698 -5.69 -26.31 9.94
C VAL A 698 -5.55 -27.49 8.98
N THR A 699 -5.82 -28.70 9.47
CA THR A 699 -5.94 -29.93 8.68
C THR A 699 -7.00 -30.84 9.33
N PRO A 700 -7.59 -31.80 8.61
CA PRO A 700 -8.59 -32.70 9.21
C PRO A 700 -7.98 -33.70 10.22
N HIS A 701 -6.66 -33.91 10.18
CA HIS A 701 -5.95 -34.89 11.01
C HIS A 701 -5.49 -34.36 12.38
N VAL A 702 -5.61 -33.06 12.65
CA VAL A 702 -5.28 -32.51 13.97
C VAL A 702 -6.36 -32.85 15.00
N PRO A 703 -6.02 -32.89 16.31
CA PRO A 703 -7.00 -33.12 17.35
C PRO A 703 -8.11 -32.06 17.31
N LYS A 704 -9.36 -32.51 17.06
CA LYS A 704 -10.50 -31.64 16.72
C LYS A 704 -10.83 -30.62 17.82
N VAL A 705 -10.94 -31.06 19.07
CA VAL A 705 -11.35 -30.21 20.20
C VAL A 705 -10.38 -29.04 20.48
N PRO A 706 -9.07 -29.27 20.70
CA PRO A 706 -8.16 -28.15 20.97
C PRO A 706 -7.97 -27.25 19.75
N SER A 707 -7.95 -27.83 18.54
CA SER A 707 -7.83 -27.04 17.31
C SER A 707 -9.07 -26.17 17.08
N ALA A 708 -10.26 -26.67 17.37
CA ALA A 708 -11.50 -25.91 17.28
C ALA A 708 -11.51 -24.73 18.27
N PHE A 709 -11.07 -24.97 19.52
CA PHE A 709 -10.92 -23.89 20.50
C PHE A 709 -9.96 -22.80 20.02
N ILE A 710 -8.78 -23.18 19.52
CA ILE A 710 -7.80 -22.23 18.97
C ILE A 710 -8.39 -21.46 17.78
N LEU A 711 -9.12 -22.12 16.89
CA LEU A 711 -9.75 -21.46 15.74
C LEU A 711 -10.77 -20.41 16.17
N VAL A 712 -11.60 -20.72 17.17
CA VAL A 712 -12.59 -19.77 17.72
C VAL A 712 -11.89 -18.58 18.37
N VAL A 713 -10.82 -18.82 19.14
CA VAL A 713 -10.01 -17.74 19.74
C VAL A 713 -9.38 -16.84 18.68
N LEU A 714 -8.94 -17.42 17.55
CA LEU A 714 -8.40 -16.68 16.40
C LEU A 714 -9.47 -16.23 15.39
N SER A 715 -10.75 -16.29 15.75
CA SER A 715 -11.85 -15.91 14.87
C SER A 715 -12.05 -14.39 14.81
N PRO A 716 -12.55 -13.82 13.70
CA PRO A 716 -12.72 -12.37 13.55
C PRO A 716 -13.43 -11.69 14.72
N ALA A 717 -14.47 -12.30 15.29
CA ALA A 717 -15.16 -11.79 16.48
C ALA A 717 -14.24 -11.69 17.71
N CYS A 718 -13.48 -12.75 18.00
CA CYS A 718 -12.52 -12.73 19.10
C CYS A 718 -11.35 -11.77 18.84
N THR A 719 -10.91 -11.63 17.59
CA THR A 719 -9.87 -10.63 17.25
C THR A 719 -10.34 -9.20 17.52
N LEU A 720 -11.62 -8.90 17.24
CA LEU A 720 -12.23 -7.62 17.58
C LEU A 720 -12.33 -7.44 19.10
N LEU A 721 -12.75 -8.47 19.83
CA LEU A 721 -12.82 -8.44 21.30
C LEU A 721 -11.44 -8.18 21.92
N PHE A 722 -10.40 -8.92 21.51
CA PHE A 722 -9.03 -8.70 21.99
C PHE A 722 -8.51 -7.32 21.60
N SER A 723 -8.86 -6.83 20.42
CA SER A 723 -8.52 -5.48 19.96
C SER A 723 -9.11 -4.40 20.88
N VAL A 724 -10.36 -4.57 21.34
CA VAL A 724 -11.00 -3.65 22.28
C VAL A 724 -10.26 -3.63 23.62
N PHE A 725 -9.98 -4.79 24.21
CA PHE A 725 -9.21 -4.86 25.46
C PHE A 725 -7.80 -4.29 25.31
N PHE A 726 -7.11 -4.65 24.24
CA PHE A 726 -5.75 -4.18 23.98
C PHE A 726 -5.71 -2.66 23.77
N PHE A 727 -6.70 -2.09 23.08
CA PHE A 727 -6.81 -0.65 22.90
C PHE A 727 -7.00 0.09 24.24
N GLN A 728 -7.84 -0.43 25.15
CA GLN A 728 -8.05 0.15 26.48
C GLN A 728 -6.78 0.06 27.35
N GLU A 729 -6.06 -1.06 27.26
CA GLU A 729 -4.78 -1.25 27.95
C GLU A 729 -3.74 -0.23 27.47
N LEU A 730 -3.62 -0.03 26.15
CA LEU A 730 -2.72 0.97 25.56
C LEU A 730 -3.08 2.40 25.97
N GLN A 731 -4.36 2.68 26.20
CA GLN A 731 -4.84 3.97 26.71
C GLN A 731 -4.62 4.16 28.22
N GLU A 732 -4.07 3.16 28.92
CA GLU A 732 -3.90 3.14 30.39
C GLU A 732 -5.23 3.27 31.13
N MET A 733 -6.31 2.76 30.53
CA MET A 733 -7.67 2.75 31.06
C MET A 733 -8.21 1.30 31.09
N PRO A 734 -7.60 0.40 31.88
CA PRO A 734 -7.99 -1.01 31.88
C PRO A 734 -9.45 -1.14 32.33
N VAL A 735 -10.23 -1.88 31.54
CA VAL A 735 -11.66 -2.11 31.78
C VAL A 735 -11.90 -3.49 32.39
N SER A 736 -12.94 -3.61 33.21
CA SER A 736 -13.38 -4.91 33.71
C SER A 736 -13.87 -5.80 32.56
N LEU A 737 -13.96 -7.12 32.77
CA LEU A 737 -14.48 -8.03 31.73
C LEU A 737 -15.91 -7.69 31.32
N GLN A 738 -16.74 -7.24 32.27
CA GLN A 738 -18.12 -6.85 32.01
C GLN A 738 -18.19 -5.57 31.17
N ASP A 739 -17.43 -4.54 31.55
CA ASP A 739 -17.39 -3.27 30.81
C ASP A 739 -16.80 -3.49 29.42
N GLY A 740 -15.73 -4.29 29.31
CA GLY A 740 -15.12 -4.66 28.05
C GLY A 740 -16.08 -5.42 27.11
N TRP A 741 -16.94 -6.28 27.66
CA TRP A 741 -18.01 -6.94 26.90
C TRP A 741 -19.05 -5.95 26.38
N LEU A 742 -19.50 -5.01 27.21
CA LEU A 742 -20.43 -3.95 26.79
C LEU A 742 -19.82 -3.05 25.70
N LEU A 743 -18.56 -2.65 25.87
CA LEU A 743 -17.78 -1.92 24.86
C LEU A 743 -17.68 -2.72 23.55
N TYR A 744 -17.47 -4.02 23.61
CA TYR A 744 -17.44 -4.88 22.43
C TYR A 744 -18.77 -4.90 21.68
N LEU A 745 -19.91 -5.02 22.39
CA LEU A 745 -21.24 -4.96 21.78
C LEU A 745 -21.49 -3.60 21.12
N SER A 746 -21.11 -2.51 21.79
CA SER A 746 -21.21 -1.15 21.26
C SER A 746 -20.32 -0.95 20.02
N VAL A 747 -19.12 -1.53 19.98
CA VAL A 747 -18.25 -1.46 18.80
C VAL A 747 -18.85 -2.19 17.60
N ILE A 748 -19.60 -3.28 17.80
CA ILE A 748 -20.32 -3.96 16.72
C ILE A 748 -21.43 -3.06 16.17
N SER A 749 -22.29 -2.50 17.02
CA SER A 749 -23.37 -1.61 16.59
C SER A 749 -22.83 -0.37 15.86
N GLN A 750 -21.80 0.27 16.42
CA GLN A 750 -21.15 1.42 15.81
C GLN A 750 -20.46 1.08 14.49
N GLY A 751 -19.83 -0.09 14.35
CA GLY A 751 -19.22 -0.52 13.09
C GLY A 751 -20.23 -0.70 11.95
N ILE A 752 -21.43 -1.22 12.26
CA ILE A 752 -22.54 -1.32 11.30
C ILE A 752 -23.07 0.07 10.95
N LEU A 753 -23.21 0.94 11.96
CA LEU A 753 -23.71 2.31 11.77
C LEU A 753 -22.72 3.15 10.93
N ASP A 754 -21.43 3.08 11.20
CA ASP A 754 -20.36 3.79 10.47
C ASP A 754 -20.32 3.41 8.99
N HIS A 755 -20.60 2.15 8.65
CA HIS A 755 -20.77 1.72 7.27
C HIS A 755 -21.95 2.46 6.60
N SER A 756 -23.10 2.49 7.27
CA SER A 756 -24.31 3.14 6.75
C SER A 756 -24.22 4.68 6.69
N LEU A 757 -23.42 5.29 7.56
CA LEU A 757 -23.30 6.74 7.69
C LEU A 757 -22.18 7.34 6.86
N TYR A 758 -21.00 6.73 6.87
CA TYR A 758 -19.79 7.32 6.28
C TYR A 758 -19.21 6.46 5.16
N GLY A 759 -19.70 5.23 4.97
CA GLY A 759 -19.15 4.29 3.99
C GLY A 759 -17.86 3.62 4.48
N SER A 760 -17.74 3.36 5.79
CA SER A 760 -16.65 2.54 6.33
C SER A 760 -16.66 1.13 5.72
N LEU A 761 -15.50 0.63 5.33
CA LEU A 761 -15.33 -0.66 4.67
C LEU A 761 -15.09 -1.82 5.65
N VAL A 762 -14.88 -1.55 6.93
CA VAL A 762 -14.47 -2.58 7.91
C VAL A 762 -15.56 -3.63 8.11
N TYR A 763 -16.80 -3.20 8.37
CA TYR A 763 -17.94 -4.12 8.53
C TYR A 763 -18.20 -4.99 7.29
N PRO A 764 -18.36 -4.44 6.07
CA PRO A 764 -18.59 -5.27 4.88
C PRO A 764 -17.39 -6.18 4.57
N LEU A 765 -16.15 -5.73 4.79
CA LEU A 765 -14.96 -6.57 4.63
C LEU A 765 -14.99 -7.77 5.58
N ILE A 766 -15.31 -7.55 6.86
CA ILE A 766 -15.38 -8.63 7.84
C ILE A 766 -16.53 -9.58 7.52
N ALA A 767 -17.73 -9.06 7.27
CA ALA A 767 -18.93 -9.86 7.07
C ALA A 767 -18.93 -10.64 5.74
N LEU A 768 -18.54 -10.00 4.63
CA LEU A 768 -18.63 -10.59 3.29
C LEU A 768 -17.38 -11.38 2.88
N LEU A 769 -16.21 -11.07 3.45
CA LEU A 769 -14.95 -11.66 2.99
C LEU A 769 -14.22 -12.43 4.10
N VAL A 770 -13.87 -11.77 5.21
CA VAL A 770 -13.03 -12.37 6.26
C VAL A 770 -13.72 -13.53 6.97
N TYR A 771 -14.97 -13.32 7.40
CA TYR A 771 -15.74 -14.33 8.12
C TYR A 771 -16.05 -15.56 7.26
N PRO A 772 -16.53 -15.43 5.99
CA PRO A 772 -16.64 -16.57 5.07
C PRO A 772 -15.33 -17.31 4.84
N CYS A 773 -14.20 -16.59 4.72
CA CYS A 773 -12.89 -17.21 4.59
C CYS A 773 -12.54 -18.06 5.82
N TRP A 774 -12.80 -17.54 7.02
CA TRP A 774 -12.59 -18.27 8.28
C TRP A 774 -13.51 -19.49 8.39
N LEU A 775 -14.78 -19.39 7.96
CA LEU A 775 -15.72 -20.51 7.94
C LEU A 775 -15.28 -21.67 7.03
N ILE A 776 -14.56 -21.38 5.94
CA ILE A 776 -14.00 -22.43 5.08
C ILE A 776 -12.93 -23.23 5.85
N PHE A 777 -12.06 -22.56 6.61
CA PHE A 777 -11.09 -23.25 7.48
C PHE A 777 -11.77 -24.01 8.61
N TRP A 778 -12.84 -23.47 9.18
CA TRP A 778 -13.68 -24.17 10.15
C TRP A 778 -14.25 -25.47 9.56
N ASN A 779 -14.73 -25.45 8.32
CA ASN A 779 -15.23 -26.64 7.63
C ASN A 779 -14.13 -27.69 7.41
N ILE A 780 -12.94 -27.26 6.96
CA ILE A 780 -11.78 -28.15 6.74
C ILE A 780 -11.39 -28.91 8.02
N LEU A 781 -11.47 -28.28 9.20
CA LEU A 781 -11.14 -28.94 10.47
C LEU A 781 -12.08 -30.12 10.78
N PHE A 782 -13.36 -30.02 10.40
CA PHE A 782 -14.37 -31.04 10.66
C PHE A 782 -14.60 -31.98 9.48
N TRP A 783 -13.84 -31.83 8.39
CA TRP A 783 -13.91 -32.67 7.20
C TRP A 783 -13.82 -34.16 7.57
N LYS A 784 -14.65 -34.98 6.92
CA LYS A 784 -14.81 -36.41 7.20
C LYS A 784 -14.26 -37.27 6.09
#